data_AF-B1ZNW9-F1
#
_entry.id   AF-B1ZNW9-F1
#
_cell.length_a   1.000
_cell.length_b   1.000
_cell.length_c   1.000
_cell.angle_alpha   90.00
_cell.angle_beta   90.00
_cell.angle_gamma   90.00
#
_symmetry.space_group_name_H-M   'P 1'
#
loop_
_entity.id
_entity.type
_entity.pdbx_description
1 polymer ?
#
loop_
_entity_poly.entity_id
_entity_poly.type
_entity_poly.pdbx_seq_one_letter_code
_entity_poly.pdbx_strand_id
1 'polypeptide(L)'
;MSVSPDTSAQASAPTLPGQGNPVVTPDSERITEAVDTLFSYTRPHVDKCLGELELPAGLLLDDLRDYVTDALSGRIARHPLRLSDFMAGLEKLQRWGRQNVFLHRTALGGDEPMLASLRDATALRERTAAFCQSRTEAGDEQDCFNNSIYVWDAEQPQLCELRHTPDDLLLKWVETRTWLQTISTKINPANGQKAQIAIPRRERSLNFFHLDLRTGESELRIQTLHENAGRSLAQEVQIYRQIVVRMLGFDPFMPVPLEPVIRNLLDSRASTIRRWVVKLANGGWLDGHAAPSPDTEQLRLGEYAGLKLHYDWVSPNASDRRVEVWIFSKTNHLELVSACEAEDGRALLADVRRCAENEETILDPDLRAVAQHTPSLRYVMHRLDLQFSRLGKQEILAHQLAAEDGITTELVFAAFEALKRQNSARFQASYYVRDPHDPHHKDRAIKQADGTLEYESPADIPNTVQFKRAKKILSVATPGNIGARLSARKAARVLWVTTLHGIRTYGSWQRHINPFLNDAGINHYPFDYGYFNLISFFLPSARRRAVARFRDAYSNFCHEHGIKRCSIVAHSFGTYLVAEALETYGLSFDRIVLCGSIIRRDFPWPVYLAQDRVRQILNDCGHRDLWVKLVVWFVSGTGASGAAKFTTADSRLLQHVHPAWKHSDFFYVDNYRTRWIPFLLHRKPLEIEPAARLKK
;
A
#
# COMPACT_ATOMS: atom_id res chain seq x y z
N MET A 1 -29.19 -91.47 -51.58
CA MET A 1 -28.28 -92.25 -50.72
C MET A 1 -27.43 -91.24 -49.97
N SER A 2 -27.42 -91.10 -48.65
CA SER A 2 -27.99 -91.86 -47.53
C SER A 2 -27.78 -90.97 -46.29
N VAL A 3 -28.86 -90.59 -45.58
CA VAL A 3 -29.24 -91.07 -44.23
C VAL A 3 -28.79 -90.13 -43.10
N SER A 4 -29.75 -89.37 -42.56
CA SER A 4 -29.85 -88.94 -41.13
C SER A 4 -30.15 -90.19 -40.25
N PRO A 5 -30.02 -90.23 -38.90
CA PRO A 5 -30.50 -89.21 -37.95
C PRO A 5 -29.82 -89.11 -36.54
N ASP A 6 -30.34 -88.17 -35.73
CA ASP A 6 -30.58 -88.23 -34.26
C ASP A 6 -29.42 -88.41 -33.27
N THR A 7 -29.49 -88.06 -31.97
CA THR A 7 -30.17 -87.08 -31.10
C THR A 7 -29.39 -87.15 -29.78
N SER A 8 -29.22 -86.06 -29.03
CA SER A 8 -29.42 -85.99 -27.55
C SER A 8 -28.72 -84.80 -26.87
N ALA A 9 -29.54 -83.81 -26.48
CA ALA A 9 -29.70 -83.22 -25.14
C ALA A 9 -28.50 -82.70 -24.30
N GLN A 10 -28.68 -81.42 -23.91
CA GLN A 10 -28.51 -80.81 -22.57
C GLN A 10 -27.23 -80.01 -22.20
N ALA A 11 -27.46 -78.68 -22.23
CA ALA A 11 -27.20 -77.67 -21.19
C ALA A 11 -25.76 -77.22 -20.87
N SER A 12 -25.47 -75.92 -21.10
CA SER A 12 -24.64 -75.06 -20.24
C SER A 12 -24.85 -73.56 -20.53
N ALA A 13 -24.90 -72.78 -19.45
CA ALA A 13 -25.26 -71.37 -19.20
C ALA A 13 -24.82 -70.25 -20.18
N PRO A 14 -25.51 -69.08 -20.16
CA PRO A 14 -25.11 -67.88 -20.89
C PRO A 14 -23.96 -67.12 -20.21
N THR A 15 -22.95 -66.76 -21.00
CA THR A 15 -21.81 -65.92 -20.63
C THR A 15 -22.23 -64.45 -20.52
N LEU A 16 -21.83 -63.80 -19.42
CA LEU A 16 -22.06 -62.38 -19.12
C LEU A 16 -21.47 -61.44 -20.19
N PRO A 17 -22.12 -60.31 -20.53
CA PRO A 17 -21.53 -59.28 -21.37
C PRO A 17 -20.47 -58.49 -20.59
N GLY A 18 -19.29 -58.35 -21.20
CA GLY A 18 -18.18 -57.57 -20.68
C GLY A 18 -18.51 -56.09 -20.51
N GLN A 19 -17.96 -55.52 -19.44
CA GLN A 19 -17.91 -54.10 -19.14
C GLN A 19 -17.26 -53.33 -20.29
N GLY A 20 -18.08 -52.72 -21.16
CA GLY A 20 -17.64 -51.59 -21.96
C GLY A 20 -17.55 -50.38 -21.05
N ASN A 21 -16.40 -49.69 -21.03
CA ASN A 21 -16.32 -48.34 -20.49
C ASN A 21 -17.46 -47.51 -21.10
N PRO A 22 -18.27 -46.80 -20.31
CA PRO A 22 -19.34 -45.99 -20.87
C PRO A 22 -18.70 -44.95 -21.76
N VAL A 23 -19.13 -44.91 -23.02
CA VAL A 23 -18.85 -43.80 -23.93
C VAL A 23 -19.56 -42.59 -23.32
N VAL A 24 -18.78 -41.76 -22.63
CA VAL A 24 -19.20 -40.49 -22.06
C VAL A 24 -19.67 -39.61 -23.23
N THR A 25 -20.97 -39.35 -23.31
CA THR A 25 -21.50 -38.37 -24.27
C THR A 25 -21.05 -36.97 -23.82
N PRO A 26 -20.81 -36.01 -24.74
CA PRO A 26 -20.36 -34.66 -24.40
C PRO A 26 -21.20 -33.96 -23.31
N ASP A 27 -22.49 -34.30 -23.21
CA ASP A 27 -23.38 -33.77 -22.17
C ASP A 27 -23.07 -34.31 -20.77
N SER A 28 -22.63 -35.57 -20.63
CA SER A 28 -22.31 -36.17 -19.33
C SER A 28 -21.04 -35.59 -18.69
N GLU A 29 -20.05 -35.25 -19.52
CA GLU A 29 -18.85 -34.53 -19.08
C GLU A 29 -19.21 -33.12 -18.59
N ARG A 30 -20.02 -32.38 -19.35
CA ARG A 30 -20.49 -31.03 -18.99
C ARG A 30 -21.32 -31.02 -17.70
N ILE A 31 -22.22 -31.99 -17.53
CA ILE A 31 -23.00 -32.15 -16.29
C ILE A 31 -22.05 -32.35 -15.09
N THR A 32 -21.06 -33.22 -15.24
CA THR A 32 -20.09 -33.49 -14.18
C THR A 32 -19.32 -32.23 -13.81
N GLU A 33 -18.86 -31.45 -14.79
CA GLU A 33 -18.18 -30.16 -14.58
C GLU A 33 -19.07 -29.11 -13.91
N ALA A 34 -20.34 -29.02 -14.33
CA ALA A 34 -21.33 -28.11 -13.76
C ALA A 34 -21.54 -28.37 -12.27
N VAL A 35 -21.69 -29.64 -11.94
CA VAL A 35 -21.86 -30.13 -10.58
C VAL A 35 -20.56 -29.90 -9.79
N ASP A 36 -19.40 -30.29 -10.32
CA ASP A 36 -18.11 -30.04 -9.67
C ASP A 36 -17.90 -28.55 -9.35
N THR A 37 -18.30 -27.66 -10.27
CA THR A 37 -18.22 -26.20 -10.07
C THR A 37 -19.14 -25.75 -8.93
N LEU A 38 -20.41 -26.17 -8.91
CA LEU A 38 -21.35 -25.83 -7.83
C LEU A 38 -20.81 -26.27 -6.46
N PHE A 39 -20.32 -27.51 -6.38
CA PHE A 39 -19.82 -28.08 -5.11
C PHE A 39 -18.43 -27.60 -4.69
N SER A 40 -17.76 -26.78 -5.50
CA SER A 40 -16.57 -26.04 -5.07
C SER A 40 -16.90 -24.89 -4.10
N TYR A 41 -18.17 -24.46 -4.05
CA TYR A 41 -18.65 -23.44 -3.13
C TYR A 41 -18.97 -24.01 -1.75
N THR A 42 -18.96 -23.15 -0.72
CA THR A 42 -19.34 -23.54 0.64
C THR A 42 -20.79 -24.01 0.69
N ARG A 43 -21.09 -24.98 1.57
CA ARG A 43 -22.41 -25.58 1.71
C ARG A 43 -23.61 -24.61 1.75
N PRO A 44 -23.58 -23.50 2.52
CA PRO A 44 -24.71 -22.56 2.55
C PRO A 44 -25.07 -21.95 1.19
N HIS A 45 -24.06 -21.70 0.34
CA HIS A 45 -24.26 -21.16 -1.01
C HIS A 45 -24.81 -22.21 -1.96
N VAL A 46 -24.33 -23.45 -1.83
CA VAL A 46 -24.86 -24.60 -2.58
C VAL A 46 -26.33 -24.79 -2.24
N ASP A 47 -26.69 -24.87 -0.96
CA ASP A 47 -28.08 -25.07 -0.53
C ASP A 47 -29.02 -23.95 -1.01
N LYS A 48 -28.55 -22.70 -1.03
CA LYS A 48 -29.32 -21.57 -1.58
C LYS A 48 -29.60 -21.72 -3.07
N CYS A 49 -28.57 -22.02 -3.86
CA CYS A 49 -28.74 -22.21 -5.30
C CYS A 49 -29.66 -23.41 -5.60
N LEU A 50 -29.53 -24.49 -4.84
CA LEU A 50 -30.43 -25.62 -4.94
C LEU A 50 -31.87 -25.24 -4.57
N GLY A 51 -32.08 -24.42 -3.55
CA GLY A 51 -33.39 -23.88 -3.20
C GLY A 51 -34.02 -23.02 -4.30
N GLU A 52 -33.22 -22.18 -4.98
CA GLU A 52 -33.68 -21.40 -6.15
C GLU A 52 -34.02 -22.28 -7.36
N LEU A 53 -33.42 -23.48 -7.43
CA LEU A 53 -33.70 -24.50 -8.45
C LEU A 53 -34.75 -25.53 -8.00
N GLU A 54 -35.38 -25.30 -6.84
CA GLU A 54 -36.37 -26.20 -6.23
C GLU A 54 -35.87 -27.65 -6.02
N LEU A 55 -34.55 -27.80 -5.76
CA LEU A 55 -33.88 -29.06 -5.49
C LEU A 55 -33.78 -29.34 -3.98
N PRO A 56 -33.65 -30.62 -3.56
CA PRO A 56 -33.61 -30.97 -2.14
C PRO A 56 -32.39 -30.34 -1.44
N ALA A 57 -32.63 -29.52 -0.43
CA ALA A 57 -31.60 -29.06 0.51
C ALA A 57 -31.50 -30.02 1.70
N GLY A 58 -30.28 -30.32 2.17
CA GLY A 58 -30.04 -31.11 3.40
C GLY A 58 -29.59 -32.57 3.21
N LEU A 59 -29.43 -33.06 1.98
CA LEU A 59 -28.72 -34.32 1.70
C LEU A 59 -27.23 -34.20 2.06
N LEU A 60 -26.57 -35.32 2.40
CA LEU A 60 -25.11 -35.39 2.49
C LEU A 60 -24.49 -34.96 1.16
N LEU A 61 -23.27 -34.41 1.19
CA LEU A 61 -22.67 -33.75 0.03
C LEU A 61 -22.54 -34.68 -1.19
N ASP A 62 -22.16 -35.94 -0.94
CA ASP A 62 -21.99 -36.96 -1.98
C ASP A 62 -23.36 -37.39 -2.55
N ASP A 63 -24.34 -37.67 -1.68
CA ASP A 63 -25.71 -38.02 -2.09
C ASP A 63 -26.37 -36.89 -2.90
N LEU A 64 -26.11 -35.64 -2.53
CA LEU A 64 -26.62 -34.47 -3.22
C LEU A 64 -25.97 -34.29 -4.59
N ARG A 65 -24.66 -34.55 -4.68
CA ARG A 65 -23.91 -34.51 -5.93
C ARG A 65 -24.44 -35.54 -6.93
N ASP A 66 -24.68 -36.77 -6.47
CA ASP A 66 -25.27 -37.83 -7.28
C ASP A 66 -26.69 -37.46 -7.72
N TYR A 67 -27.52 -36.94 -6.79
CA TYR A 67 -28.87 -36.50 -7.11
C TYR A 67 -28.91 -35.43 -8.20
N VAL A 68 -28.10 -34.37 -8.07
CA VAL A 68 -28.05 -33.29 -9.07
C VAL A 68 -27.55 -33.81 -10.42
N THR A 69 -26.56 -34.71 -10.40
CA THR A 69 -26.02 -35.34 -11.62
C THR A 69 -27.10 -36.16 -12.33
N ASP A 70 -27.87 -36.96 -11.58
CA ASP A 70 -28.94 -37.79 -12.13
C ASP A 70 -30.15 -36.94 -12.59
N ALA A 71 -30.47 -35.85 -11.89
CA ALA A 71 -31.51 -34.89 -12.30
C ALA A 71 -31.16 -34.22 -13.64
N LEU A 72 -29.93 -33.73 -13.78
CA LEU A 72 -29.42 -33.12 -15.03
C LEU A 72 -29.31 -34.12 -16.18
N SER A 73 -28.98 -35.38 -15.86
CA SER A 73 -28.89 -36.46 -16.86
C SER A 73 -30.27 -36.99 -17.29
N GLY A 74 -31.36 -36.44 -16.74
CA GLY A 74 -32.73 -36.86 -17.03
C GLY A 74 -33.12 -38.22 -16.44
N ARG A 75 -32.31 -38.78 -15.52
CA ARG A 75 -32.59 -40.07 -14.87
C ARG A 75 -33.66 -39.94 -13.77
N ILE A 76 -33.92 -38.73 -13.28
CA ILE A 76 -34.97 -38.44 -12.30
C ILE A 76 -36.19 -37.83 -13.01
N ALA A 77 -37.11 -38.70 -13.46
CA ALA A 77 -38.29 -38.26 -14.21
C ALA A 77 -39.26 -37.35 -13.42
N ARG A 78 -39.20 -37.37 -12.09
CA ARG A 78 -40.09 -36.56 -11.21
C ARG A 78 -39.63 -35.12 -11.01
N HIS A 79 -38.35 -34.81 -11.30
CA HIS A 79 -37.76 -33.47 -11.19
C HIS A 79 -36.82 -33.22 -12.38
N PRO A 80 -37.36 -33.03 -13.60
CA PRO A 80 -36.55 -32.77 -14.76
C PRO A 80 -35.86 -31.40 -14.63
N LEU A 81 -34.55 -31.40 -14.39
CA LEU A 81 -33.75 -30.19 -14.31
C LEU A 81 -33.08 -29.93 -15.67
N ARG A 82 -33.45 -28.84 -16.34
CA ARG A 82 -32.77 -28.47 -17.58
C ARG A 82 -31.39 -27.91 -17.23
N LEU A 83 -30.39 -28.31 -18.03
CA LEU A 83 -29.04 -27.78 -17.89
C LEU A 83 -29.00 -26.24 -18.00
N SER A 84 -29.85 -25.65 -18.85
CA SER A 84 -29.98 -24.19 -18.96
C SER A 84 -30.37 -23.51 -17.65
N ASP A 85 -31.32 -24.11 -16.92
CA ASP A 85 -31.90 -23.52 -15.71
C ASP A 85 -30.92 -23.68 -14.54
N PHE A 86 -30.29 -24.85 -14.43
CA PHE A 86 -29.18 -25.08 -13.50
C PHE A 86 -28.05 -24.08 -13.72
N MET A 87 -27.68 -23.84 -14.98
CA MET A 87 -26.63 -22.88 -15.28
C MET A 87 -27.03 -21.45 -14.98
N ALA A 88 -28.26 -21.04 -15.27
CA ALA A 88 -28.74 -19.73 -14.84
C ALA A 88 -28.63 -19.56 -13.31
N GLY A 89 -28.91 -20.61 -12.54
CA GLY A 89 -28.67 -20.65 -11.09
C GLY A 89 -27.19 -20.52 -10.72
N LEU A 90 -26.31 -21.28 -11.38
CA LEU A 90 -24.86 -21.21 -11.14
C LEU A 90 -24.27 -19.84 -11.48
N GLU A 91 -24.75 -19.19 -12.55
CA GLU A 91 -24.28 -17.86 -12.94
C GLU A 91 -24.62 -16.79 -11.89
N LYS A 92 -25.79 -16.90 -11.22
CA LYS A 92 -26.14 -16.02 -10.10
C LYS A 92 -25.16 -16.17 -8.94
N LEU A 93 -24.79 -17.41 -8.60
CA LEU A 93 -23.77 -17.67 -7.58
C LEU A 93 -22.40 -17.14 -8.00
N GLN A 94 -21.99 -17.40 -9.24
CA GLN A 94 -20.69 -17.00 -9.76
C GLN A 94 -20.56 -15.47 -9.85
N ARG A 95 -21.66 -14.74 -10.12
CA ARG A 95 -21.68 -13.27 -10.25
C ARG A 95 -21.21 -12.54 -9.00
N TRP A 96 -21.51 -13.06 -7.81
CA TRP A 96 -21.04 -12.52 -6.53
C TRP A 96 -20.36 -13.61 -5.70
N GLY A 97 -19.70 -14.52 -6.41
CA GLY A 97 -18.94 -15.61 -5.85
C GLY A 97 -17.52 -15.18 -5.51
N ARG A 98 -16.62 -16.15 -5.45
CA ARG A 98 -15.20 -15.89 -5.23
C ARG A 98 -14.61 -15.13 -6.43
N GLN A 99 -14.31 -13.84 -6.25
CA GLN A 99 -13.90 -12.94 -7.33
C GLN A 99 -12.81 -11.97 -6.89
N ASN A 100 -11.89 -11.66 -7.81
CA ASN A 100 -10.99 -10.53 -7.72
C ASN A 100 -11.68 -9.32 -8.35
N VAL A 101 -11.88 -8.27 -7.57
CA VAL A 101 -12.53 -7.04 -7.99
C VAL A 101 -11.49 -5.91 -8.03
N PHE A 102 -11.39 -5.28 -9.18
CA PHE A 102 -10.52 -4.14 -9.44
C PHE A 102 -11.39 -2.91 -9.65
N LEU A 103 -11.22 -1.92 -8.79
CA LEU A 103 -11.97 -0.67 -8.85
C LEU A 103 -11.16 0.36 -9.60
N HIS A 104 -11.81 1.08 -10.51
CA HIS A 104 -11.18 2.10 -11.33
C HIS A 104 -12.09 3.33 -11.47
N ARG A 105 -11.52 4.37 -12.07
CA ARG A 105 -12.17 5.59 -12.51
C ARG A 105 -11.57 5.98 -13.88
N THR A 106 -12.31 6.71 -14.69
CA THR A 106 -11.75 7.33 -15.91
C THR A 106 -10.79 8.47 -15.54
N ALA A 107 -9.85 8.79 -16.44
CA ALA A 107 -8.95 9.91 -16.20
C ALA A 107 -9.74 11.22 -16.35
N LEU A 108 -9.92 11.94 -15.23
CA LEU A 108 -10.74 13.16 -15.18
C LEU A 108 -10.32 14.18 -16.26
N GLY A 109 -11.29 14.63 -17.05
CA GLY A 109 -11.18 15.74 -18.00
C GLY A 109 -10.85 15.38 -19.45
N GLY A 110 -10.25 14.22 -19.71
CA GLY A 110 -9.93 13.76 -21.07
C GLY A 110 -11.03 12.86 -21.69
N ASP A 111 -11.66 12.03 -20.86
CA ASP A 111 -12.59 11.00 -21.31
C ASP A 111 -14.06 11.45 -21.24
N GLU A 112 -14.36 12.66 -20.78
CA GLU A 112 -15.74 13.17 -20.63
C GLU A 112 -16.51 13.19 -21.97
N PRO A 113 -15.92 13.65 -23.09
CA PRO A 113 -16.54 13.53 -24.41
C PRO A 113 -16.74 12.07 -24.84
N MET A 114 -15.84 11.17 -24.45
CA MET A 114 -15.96 9.74 -24.77
C MET A 114 -17.09 9.10 -23.96
N LEU A 115 -17.16 9.36 -22.65
CA LEU A 115 -18.25 8.93 -21.79
C LEU A 115 -19.59 9.45 -22.30
N ALA A 116 -19.67 10.73 -22.68
CA ALA A 116 -20.87 11.31 -23.29
C ALA A 116 -21.26 10.58 -24.58
N SER A 117 -20.28 10.23 -25.43
CA SER A 117 -20.54 9.45 -26.65
C SER A 117 -21.05 8.03 -26.36
N LEU A 118 -20.63 7.41 -25.25
CA LEU A 118 -21.09 6.09 -24.85
C LEU A 118 -22.51 6.10 -24.28
N ARG A 119 -23.07 7.27 -23.90
CA ARG A 119 -24.49 7.37 -23.48
C ARG A 119 -25.45 7.22 -24.67
N ASP A 120 -24.96 7.42 -25.90
CA ASP A 120 -25.72 7.15 -27.12
C ASP A 120 -25.58 5.68 -27.53
N ALA A 121 -26.71 4.97 -27.50
CA ALA A 121 -26.78 3.56 -27.89
C ALA A 121 -26.33 3.32 -29.35
N THR A 122 -26.52 4.28 -30.25
CA THR A 122 -26.12 4.17 -31.66
C THR A 122 -24.60 4.18 -31.80
N ALA A 123 -23.94 5.14 -31.15
CA ALA A 123 -22.49 5.25 -31.13
C ALA A 123 -21.82 4.05 -30.45
N LEU A 124 -22.41 3.53 -29.36
CA LEU A 124 -21.94 2.30 -28.73
C LEU A 124 -22.11 1.09 -29.66
N ARG A 125 -23.25 0.96 -30.35
CA ARG A 125 -23.48 -0.13 -31.31
C ARG A 125 -22.45 -0.11 -32.44
N GLU A 126 -22.13 1.05 -33.01
CA GLU A 126 -21.11 1.16 -34.06
C GLU A 126 -19.72 0.71 -33.57
N ARG A 127 -19.34 1.08 -32.34
CA ARG A 127 -18.05 0.68 -31.73
C ARG A 127 -18.00 -0.80 -31.40
N THR A 128 -19.12 -1.35 -30.91
CA THR A 128 -19.20 -2.73 -30.46
C THR A 128 -19.54 -3.71 -31.58
N ALA A 129 -20.06 -3.24 -32.72
CA ALA A 129 -20.38 -4.06 -33.89
C ALA A 129 -19.20 -4.90 -34.39
N ALA A 130 -17.97 -4.37 -34.34
CA ALA A 130 -16.76 -5.12 -34.71
C ALA A 130 -16.41 -6.25 -33.72
N PHE A 131 -16.82 -6.12 -32.45
CA PHE A 131 -16.65 -7.16 -31.42
C PHE A 131 -17.80 -8.17 -31.42
N CYS A 132 -18.99 -7.71 -31.79
CA CYS A 132 -20.19 -8.51 -31.96
C CYS A 132 -20.26 -9.18 -33.36
N GLN A 133 -19.20 -9.11 -34.19
CA GLN A 133 -19.08 -9.87 -35.44
C GLN A 133 -18.87 -11.38 -35.20
N SER A 134 -19.75 -11.95 -34.40
CA SER A 134 -20.43 -13.21 -34.66
C SER A 134 -21.90 -13.07 -34.23
N ARG A 135 -22.76 -12.80 -35.22
CA ARG A 135 -24.23 -12.93 -35.22
C ARG A 135 -25.05 -11.93 -34.38
N THR A 136 -25.65 -10.99 -35.10
CA THR A 136 -26.94 -10.37 -34.75
C THR A 136 -27.74 -10.14 -36.03
N GLU A 137 -28.63 -11.09 -36.36
CA GLU A 137 -29.85 -10.84 -37.15
C GLU A 137 -31.02 -11.47 -36.39
N ALA A 138 -31.43 -10.83 -35.30
CA ALA A 138 -32.78 -10.89 -34.72
C ALA A 138 -32.72 -10.01 -33.47
N GLY A 139 -33.49 -8.92 -33.47
CA GLY A 139 -33.61 -8.06 -32.31
C GLY A 139 -34.26 -8.82 -31.16
N ASP A 140 -33.48 -9.13 -30.14
CA ASP A 140 -33.94 -9.24 -28.75
C ASP A 140 -32.74 -8.88 -27.85
N GLU A 141 -32.90 -7.78 -27.12
CA GLU A 141 -31.84 -7.06 -26.40
C GLU A 141 -31.58 -7.59 -24.98
N GLN A 142 -31.96 -8.83 -24.72
CA GLN A 142 -31.68 -9.50 -23.46
C GLN A 142 -31.41 -10.94 -23.79
N ASP A 143 -30.14 -11.35 -23.83
CA ASP A 143 -29.74 -12.59 -23.22
C ASP A 143 -28.26 -12.95 -23.48
N CYS A 144 -27.76 -13.79 -22.58
CA CYS A 144 -26.53 -14.56 -22.67
C CYS A 144 -26.45 -15.55 -23.85
N PHE A 145 -27.18 -15.29 -24.94
CA PHE A 145 -27.49 -16.24 -26.01
C PHE A 145 -26.99 -15.76 -27.38
N ASN A 146 -26.14 -16.57 -28.00
CA ASN A 146 -25.94 -16.52 -29.44
C ASN A 146 -27.08 -17.33 -30.09
N ASN A 147 -28.12 -16.67 -30.63
CA ASN A 147 -29.29 -17.34 -31.22
C ASN A 147 -29.96 -18.39 -30.28
N SER A 148 -30.19 -18.06 -29.01
CA SER A 148 -30.75 -18.99 -28.00
C SER A 148 -29.84 -20.20 -27.67
N ILE A 149 -28.55 -20.18 -28.02
CA ILE A 149 -27.60 -21.26 -27.69
C ILE A 149 -26.69 -20.84 -26.53
N TYR A 150 -26.74 -21.61 -25.45
CA TYR A 150 -25.88 -21.48 -24.28
C TYR A 150 -24.41 -21.76 -24.64
N VAL A 151 -23.51 -20.79 -24.42
CA VAL A 151 -22.07 -20.97 -24.63
C VAL A 151 -21.44 -21.58 -23.37
N TRP A 152 -21.27 -22.90 -23.38
CA TRP A 152 -20.58 -23.65 -22.33
C TRP A 152 -19.05 -23.55 -22.47
N ASP A 153 -18.55 -23.63 -23.70
CA ASP A 153 -17.13 -23.79 -24.01
C ASP A 153 -16.59 -22.60 -24.76
N ALA A 154 -15.73 -21.82 -24.11
CA ALA A 154 -15.03 -20.71 -24.73
C ALA A 154 -13.54 -20.76 -24.33
N GLU A 155 -12.66 -21.24 -25.21
CA GLU A 155 -11.21 -21.31 -24.93
C GLU A 155 -10.55 -19.93 -24.76
N GLN A 156 -11.24 -18.88 -25.21
CA GLN A 156 -10.86 -17.48 -25.07
C GLN A 156 -12.05 -16.69 -24.52
N PRO A 157 -11.83 -15.52 -23.90
CA PRO A 157 -12.92 -14.67 -23.42
C PRO A 157 -13.93 -14.34 -24.52
N GLN A 158 -15.15 -14.85 -24.39
CA GLN A 158 -16.24 -14.59 -25.31
C GLN A 158 -17.28 -13.69 -24.64
N LEU A 159 -17.58 -12.55 -25.26
CA LEU A 159 -18.61 -11.63 -24.77
C LEU A 159 -19.97 -12.32 -24.93
N CYS A 160 -20.68 -12.50 -23.83
CA CYS A 160 -21.98 -13.18 -23.81
C CYS A 160 -23.13 -12.27 -23.38
N GLU A 161 -22.89 -11.21 -22.62
CA GLU A 161 -23.91 -10.19 -22.30
C GLU A 161 -23.31 -8.80 -22.48
N LEU A 162 -24.06 -7.94 -23.16
CA LEU A 162 -23.85 -6.50 -23.20
C LEU A 162 -25.17 -5.85 -22.77
N ARG A 163 -25.14 -5.15 -21.65
CA ARG A 163 -26.28 -4.36 -21.17
C ARG A 163 -25.87 -2.91 -21.13
N HIS A 164 -26.69 -2.07 -21.76
CA HIS A 164 -26.44 -0.64 -21.85
C HIS A 164 -27.70 0.14 -21.48
N THR A 165 -27.51 1.18 -20.68
CA THR A 165 -28.48 2.23 -20.41
C THR A 165 -27.75 3.58 -20.53
N PRO A 166 -28.46 4.72 -20.56
CA PRO A 166 -27.80 6.03 -20.58
C PRO A 166 -26.82 6.27 -19.42
N ASP A 167 -27.00 5.56 -18.31
CA ASP A 167 -26.22 5.73 -17.09
C ASP A 167 -25.24 4.58 -16.83
N ASP A 168 -25.37 3.46 -17.53
CA ASP A 168 -24.70 2.22 -17.15
C ASP A 168 -24.30 1.34 -18.35
N LEU A 169 -23.11 0.76 -18.29
CA LEU A 169 -22.61 -0.24 -19.23
C LEU A 169 -22.08 -1.47 -18.48
N LEU A 170 -22.66 -2.63 -18.75
CA LEU A 170 -22.22 -3.92 -18.22
C LEU A 170 -21.83 -4.84 -19.38
N LEU A 171 -20.62 -5.39 -19.28
CA LEU A 171 -20.08 -6.41 -20.17
C LEU A 171 -19.82 -7.68 -19.37
N LYS A 172 -20.24 -8.83 -19.91
CA LYS A 172 -20.03 -10.15 -19.31
C LYS A 172 -19.34 -11.05 -20.32
N TRP A 173 -18.28 -11.72 -19.86
CA TRP A 173 -17.59 -12.74 -20.65
C TRP A 173 -17.66 -14.10 -19.98
N VAL A 174 -17.65 -15.12 -20.83
CA VAL A 174 -17.42 -16.51 -20.45
C VAL A 174 -16.07 -16.97 -21.01
N GLU A 175 -15.32 -17.73 -20.23
CA GLU A 175 -14.13 -18.47 -20.66
C GLU A 175 -14.07 -19.80 -19.90
N THR A 176 -13.63 -20.87 -20.56
CA THR A 176 -13.43 -22.20 -20.01
C THR A 176 -11.95 -22.56 -20.07
N ARG A 177 -11.37 -22.93 -18.92
CA ARG A 177 -9.96 -23.32 -18.82
C ARG A 177 -9.82 -24.78 -18.50
N THR A 178 -8.81 -25.40 -19.11
CA THR A 178 -8.48 -26.81 -18.88
C THR A 178 -7.14 -26.92 -18.18
N TRP A 179 -7.04 -27.75 -17.14
CA TRP A 179 -5.81 -28.06 -16.43
C TRP A 179 -5.74 -29.54 -16.03
N LEU A 180 -4.57 -30.04 -15.66
CA LEU A 180 -4.39 -31.45 -15.28
C LEU A 180 -4.30 -31.59 -13.76
N GLN A 181 -5.26 -32.28 -13.15
CA GLN A 181 -5.21 -32.67 -11.75
C GLN A 181 -4.47 -33.99 -11.60
N THR A 182 -3.37 -33.99 -10.84
CA THR A 182 -2.64 -35.22 -10.53
C THR A 182 -3.21 -35.86 -9.28
N ILE A 183 -3.78 -37.05 -9.42
CA ILE A 183 -4.30 -37.84 -8.30
C ILE A 183 -3.38 -39.03 -8.07
N SER A 184 -3.02 -39.28 -6.81
CA SER A 184 -2.26 -40.46 -6.44
C SER A 184 -3.21 -41.57 -5.99
N THR A 185 -3.31 -42.66 -6.76
CA THR A 185 -4.12 -43.83 -6.40
C THR A 185 -3.22 -45.01 -6.04
N LYS A 186 -3.63 -45.81 -5.05
CA LYS A 186 -2.92 -47.06 -4.71
C LYS A 186 -3.33 -48.12 -5.72
N ILE A 187 -2.38 -48.55 -6.55
CA ILE A 187 -2.62 -49.60 -7.57
C ILE A 187 -2.68 -50.97 -6.90
N ASN A 188 -1.91 -51.16 -5.82
CA ASN A 188 -1.81 -52.44 -5.15
C ASN A 188 -1.74 -52.27 -3.62
N PRO A 189 -2.76 -52.75 -2.87
CA PRO A 189 -2.81 -52.66 -1.41
C PRO A 189 -1.66 -53.39 -0.71
N ALA A 190 -1.07 -54.40 -1.34
CA ALA A 190 -0.09 -55.30 -0.72
C ALA A 190 1.36 -54.78 -0.72
N ASN A 191 1.72 -53.85 -1.61
CA ASN A 191 3.10 -53.34 -1.75
C ASN A 191 3.19 -51.80 -1.70
N GLY A 192 2.07 -51.10 -1.49
CA GLY A 192 2.04 -49.64 -1.33
C GLY A 192 2.34 -48.85 -2.62
N GLN A 193 2.37 -49.50 -3.79
CA GLN A 193 2.70 -48.86 -5.05
C GLN A 193 1.58 -47.88 -5.46
N LYS A 194 1.96 -46.62 -5.65
CA LYS A 194 1.06 -45.52 -6.02
C LYS A 194 1.24 -45.17 -7.50
N ALA A 195 0.15 -45.14 -8.27
CA ALA A 195 0.11 -44.49 -9.57
C ALA A 195 -0.20 -43.02 -9.37
N GLN A 196 0.44 -42.16 -10.16
CA GLN A 196 -0.04 -40.82 -10.41
C GLN A 196 -0.83 -40.85 -11.71
N ILE A 197 -2.10 -40.46 -11.64
CA ILE A 197 -2.99 -40.34 -12.79
C ILE A 197 -3.28 -38.86 -12.97
N ALA A 198 -3.00 -38.35 -14.16
CA ALA A 198 -3.38 -36.99 -14.55
C ALA A 198 -4.80 -37.02 -15.12
N ILE A 199 -5.72 -36.29 -14.48
CA ILE A 199 -7.11 -36.16 -14.92
C ILE A 199 -7.32 -34.74 -15.44
N PRO A 200 -7.75 -34.54 -16.69
CA PRO A 200 -8.12 -33.22 -17.17
C PRO A 200 -9.31 -32.68 -16.38
N ARG A 201 -9.19 -31.45 -15.92
CA ARG A 201 -10.21 -30.67 -15.24
C ARG A 201 -10.50 -29.44 -16.05
N ARG A 202 -11.77 -29.07 -16.09
CA ARG A 202 -12.26 -27.91 -16.82
C ARG A 202 -12.99 -27.03 -15.84
N GLU A 203 -12.73 -25.74 -15.92
CA GLU A 203 -13.30 -24.76 -15.01
C GLU A 203 -13.79 -23.57 -15.82
N ARG A 204 -15.06 -23.23 -15.62
CA ARG A 204 -15.72 -22.11 -16.29
C ARG A 204 -15.61 -20.85 -15.44
N SER A 205 -15.19 -19.77 -16.06
CA SER A 205 -15.10 -18.43 -15.48
C SER A 205 -16.16 -17.49 -16.05
N LEU A 206 -16.74 -16.68 -15.17
CA LEU A 206 -17.58 -15.54 -15.50
C LEU A 206 -16.91 -14.26 -15.05
N ASN A 207 -16.59 -13.41 -16.02
CA ASN A 207 -15.87 -12.18 -15.79
C ASN A 207 -16.74 -11.00 -16.22
N PHE A 208 -16.68 -9.91 -15.47
CA PHE A 208 -17.56 -8.76 -15.66
C PHE A 208 -16.76 -7.47 -15.74
N PHE A 209 -17.17 -6.56 -16.61
CA PHE A 209 -16.76 -5.17 -16.57
C PHE A 209 -18.01 -4.31 -16.46
N HIS A 210 -18.00 -3.39 -15.52
CA HIS A 210 -19.10 -2.48 -15.28
C HIS A 210 -18.55 -1.05 -15.29
N LEU A 211 -19.25 -0.13 -15.95
CA LEU A 211 -18.88 1.27 -16.09
C LEU A 211 -20.13 2.13 -15.89
N ASP A 212 -20.10 2.92 -14.83
CA ASP A 212 -21.05 4.00 -14.59
C ASP A 212 -20.72 5.16 -15.53
N LEU A 213 -21.61 5.43 -16.47
CA LEU A 213 -21.43 6.45 -17.51
C LEU A 213 -21.66 7.88 -16.97
N ARG A 214 -22.21 8.04 -15.77
CA ARG A 214 -22.41 9.34 -15.11
C ARG A 214 -21.16 9.77 -14.36
N THR A 215 -20.59 8.85 -13.59
CA THR A 215 -19.46 9.12 -12.70
C THR A 215 -18.11 8.78 -13.33
N GLY A 216 -18.11 7.95 -14.37
CA GLY A 216 -16.90 7.39 -14.96
C GLY A 216 -16.22 6.37 -14.04
N GLU A 217 -16.91 5.89 -13.01
CA GLU A 217 -16.44 4.80 -12.16
C GLU A 217 -16.60 3.47 -12.88
N SER A 218 -15.58 2.62 -12.80
CA SER A 218 -15.65 1.30 -13.39
C SER A 218 -15.12 0.23 -12.46
N GLU A 219 -15.52 -1.01 -12.70
CA GLU A 219 -15.02 -2.18 -12.00
C GLU A 219 -14.78 -3.32 -12.99
N LEU A 220 -13.69 -4.05 -12.77
CA LEU A 220 -13.40 -5.30 -13.46
C LEU A 220 -13.42 -6.43 -12.44
N ARG A 221 -14.23 -7.44 -12.68
CA ARG A 221 -14.41 -8.60 -11.81
C ARG A 221 -13.94 -9.85 -12.53
N ILE A 222 -12.92 -10.48 -11.98
CA ILE A 222 -12.29 -11.69 -12.51
C ILE A 222 -12.52 -12.82 -11.51
N GLN A 223 -13.21 -13.88 -11.95
CA GLN A 223 -13.46 -15.06 -11.11
C GLN A 223 -12.14 -15.73 -10.70
N THR A 224 -12.01 -16.05 -9.42
CA THR A 224 -10.87 -16.84 -8.94
C THR A 224 -11.03 -18.28 -9.38
N LEU A 225 -10.10 -18.77 -10.19
CA LEU A 225 -10.04 -20.16 -10.64
C LEU A 225 -9.01 -20.97 -9.84
N HIS A 226 -8.98 -22.28 -10.07
CA HIS A 226 -7.97 -23.15 -9.53
C HIS A 226 -6.55 -22.70 -9.92
N GLU A 227 -5.59 -22.81 -8.99
CA GLU A 227 -4.20 -22.32 -9.18
C GLU A 227 -3.48 -22.92 -10.41
N ASN A 228 -3.85 -24.15 -10.78
CA ASN A 228 -3.31 -24.86 -11.94
C ASN A 228 -3.97 -24.46 -13.28
N ALA A 229 -4.96 -23.57 -13.29
CA ALA A 229 -5.67 -23.11 -14.50
C ALA A 229 -4.82 -22.20 -15.43
N GLY A 230 -3.50 -22.16 -15.22
CA GLY A 230 -2.50 -21.83 -16.25
C GLY A 230 -2.22 -20.35 -16.51
N ARG A 231 -3.04 -19.42 -16.01
CA ARG A 231 -2.78 -17.97 -16.11
C ARG A 231 -2.68 -17.33 -14.72
N SER A 232 -1.75 -16.41 -14.57
CA SER A 232 -1.69 -15.54 -13.39
C SER A 232 -2.76 -14.45 -13.48
N LEU A 233 -3.27 -14.00 -12.34
CA LEU A 233 -4.25 -12.91 -12.26
C LEU A 233 -3.82 -11.66 -13.04
N ALA A 234 -2.53 -11.31 -13.02
CA ALA A 234 -1.99 -10.17 -13.76
C ALA A 234 -2.13 -10.33 -15.28
N GLN A 235 -1.92 -11.55 -15.81
CA GLN A 235 -2.13 -11.84 -17.23
C GLN A 235 -3.61 -11.74 -17.60
N GLU A 236 -4.51 -12.21 -16.73
CA GLU A 236 -5.96 -12.16 -16.96
C GLU A 236 -6.47 -10.72 -17.01
N VAL A 237 -6.12 -9.91 -16.03
CA VAL A 237 -6.47 -8.49 -15.99
C VAL A 237 -6.01 -7.81 -17.27
N GLN A 238 -4.80 -8.11 -17.75
CA GLN A 238 -4.28 -7.50 -18.97
C GLN A 238 -5.09 -7.89 -20.22
N ILE A 239 -5.53 -9.15 -20.34
CA ILE A 239 -6.37 -9.60 -21.45
C ILE A 239 -7.70 -8.84 -21.45
N TYR A 240 -8.39 -8.80 -20.30
CA TYR A 240 -9.68 -8.11 -20.20
C TYR A 240 -9.55 -6.60 -20.39
N ARG A 241 -8.49 -5.98 -19.86
CA ARG A 241 -8.20 -4.55 -20.13
C ARG A 241 -8.04 -4.29 -21.62
N GLN A 242 -7.26 -5.10 -22.34
CA GLN A 242 -7.08 -4.94 -23.79
C GLN A 242 -8.39 -5.07 -24.57
N ILE A 243 -9.24 -6.04 -24.20
CA ILE A 243 -10.57 -6.22 -24.79
C ILE A 243 -11.41 -4.96 -24.59
N VAL A 244 -11.53 -4.49 -23.34
CA VAL A 244 -12.35 -3.32 -22.99
C VAL A 244 -11.81 -2.04 -23.64
N VAL A 245 -10.51 -1.78 -23.57
CA VAL A 245 -9.90 -0.58 -24.17
C VAL A 245 -10.14 -0.52 -25.67
N ARG A 246 -9.97 -1.64 -26.37
CA ARG A 246 -10.22 -1.72 -27.81
C ARG A 246 -11.72 -1.54 -28.12
N MET A 247 -12.62 -2.02 -27.26
CA MET A 247 -14.07 -1.91 -27.42
C MET A 247 -14.59 -0.48 -27.17
N LEU A 248 -14.10 0.19 -26.12
CA LEU A 248 -14.55 1.54 -25.78
C LEU A 248 -13.81 2.62 -26.59
N GLY A 249 -12.57 2.35 -27.00
CA GLY A 249 -11.71 3.31 -27.71
C GLY A 249 -10.97 4.28 -26.78
N PHE A 250 -11.01 4.06 -25.47
CA PHE A 250 -10.23 4.79 -24.45
C PHE A 250 -9.93 3.86 -23.26
N ASP A 251 -9.10 4.32 -22.32
CA ASP A 251 -8.67 3.53 -21.14
C ASP A 251 -9.45 3.90 -19.86
N PRO A 252 -10.45 3.10 -19.45
CA PRO A 252 -11.24 3.38 -18.25
C PRO A 252 -10.60 2.90 -16.94
N PHE A 253 -9.35 2.44 -16.97
CA PHE A 253 -8.74 1.66 -15.88
C PHE A 253 -7.78 2.48 -15.00
N MET A 254 -8.06 3.75 -14.69
CA MET A 254 -7.29 4.46 -13.64
C MET A 254 -7.60 3.80 -12.28
N PRO A 255 -6.65 3.15 -11.60
CA PRO A 255 -6.99 2.38 -10.40
C PRO A 255 -7.46 3.26 -9.25
N VAL A 256 -8.36 2.75 -8.42
CA VAL A 256 -8.67 3.33 -7.11
C VAL A 256 -7.63 2.83 -6.11
N PRO A 257 -6.90 3.69 -5.38
CA PRO A 257 -5.91 3.23 -4.42
C PRO A 257 -6.59 2.55 -3.23
N LEU A 258 -6.14 1.33 -2.89
CA LEU A 258 -6.74 0.58 -1.77
C LEU A 258 -5.92 0.67 -0.48
N GLU A 259 -4.72 1.26 -0.52
CA GLU A 259 -3.96 1.50 0.70
C GLU A 259 -4.72 2.36 1.72
N PRO A 260 -5.36 3.48 1.33
CA PRO A 260 -6.03 4.36 2.29
C PRO A 260 -7.27 3.71 2.87
N VAL A 261 -7.94 2.85 2.09
CA VAL A 261 -9.03 2.00 2.56
C VAL A 261 -8.54 1.08 3.67
N ILE A 262 -7.43 0.35 3.46
CA ILE A 262 -6.84 -0.52 4.49
C ILE A 262 -6.55 0.28 5.76
N ARG A 263 -5.95 1.46 5.61
CA ARG A 263 -5.58 2.32 6.73
C ARG A 263 -6.80 2.78 7.53
N ASN A 264 -7.79 3.33 6.84
CA ASN A 264 -9.04 3.77 7.46
C ASN A 264 -9.76 2.61 8.18
N LEU A 265 -9.75 1.41 7.59
CA LEU A 265 -10.34 0.23 8.20
C LEU A 265 -9.57 -0.24 9.43
N LEU A 266 -8.22 -0.17 9.44
CA LEU A 266 -7.39 -0.49 10.59
C LEU A 266 -7.52 0.54 11.73
N ASP A 267 -7.72 1.81 11.39
CA ASP A 267 -7.97 2.90 12.34
C ASP A 267 -9.39 2.83 12.92
N SER A 268 -10.35 2.38 12.12
CA SER A 268 -11.74 2.18 12.53
C SER A 268 -11.90 0.88 13.32
N ARG A 269 -12.82 0.86 14.31
CA ARG A 269 -13.25 -0.38 14.99
C ARG A 269 -14.46 -1.04 14.32
N ALA A 270 -14.77 -0.66 13.08
CA ALA A 270 -16.04 -0.98 12.42
C ALA A 270 -16.10 -2.41 11.87
N SER A 271 -14.95 -3.05 11.66
CA SER A 271 -14.87 -4.36 11.01
C SER A 271 -14.14 -5.39 11.86
N THR A 272 -14.54 -6.66 11.74
CA THR A 272 -13.82 -7.76 12.39
C THR A 272 -12.59 -8.10 11.55
N ILE A 273 -11.43 -7.61 11.97
CA ILE A 273 -10.17 -7.85 11.28
C ILE A 273 -9.62 -9.23 11.66
N ARG A 274 -9.40 -10.08 10.66
CA ARG A 274 -8.87 -11.44 10.80
C ARG A 274 -7.37 -11.50 10.56
N ARG A 275 -6.87 -10.70 9.62
CA ARG A 275 -5.42 -10.60 9.36
C ARG A 275 -5.09 -9.25 8.76
N TRP A 276 -3.91 -8.73 9.08
CA TRP A 276 -3.41 -7.50 8.48
C TRP A 276 -1.89 -7.54 8.33
N VAL A 277 -1.39 -6.80 7.36
CA VAL A 277 0.05 -6.60 7.12
C VAL A 277 0.28 -5.13 6.78
N VAL A 278 1.20 -4.49 7.49
CA VAL A 278 1.64 -3.12 7.24
C VAL A 278 3.15 -3.02 7.15
N LYS A 279 3.63 -1.98 6.48
CA LYS A 279 5.04 -1.60 6.47
C LYS A 279 5.24 -0.29 7.21
N LEU A 280 6.19 -0.28 8.12
CA LEU A 280 6.59 0.89 8.89
C LEU A 280 7.55 1.76 8.07
N ALA A 281 7.53 3.07 8.32
CA ALA A 281 8.45 4.02 7.67
C ALA A 281 9.94 3.71 7.92
N ASN A 282 10.28 2.98 8.98
CA ASN A 282 11.65 2.54 9.27
C ASN A 282 12.12 1.31 8.47
N GLY A 283 11.27 0.76 7.61
CA GLY A 283 11.57 -0.41 6.76
C GLY A 283 11.16 -1.76 7.36
N GLY A 284 10.68 -1.81 8.60
CA GLY A 284 10.11 -3.02 9.21
C GLY A 284 8.70 -3.34 8.72
N TRP A 285 8.25 -4.57 8.96
CA TRP A 285 6.89 -5.01 8.67
C TRP A 285 6.23 -5.48 9.96
N LEU A 286 4.93 -5.26 10.09
CA LEU A 286 4.11 -5.83 11.15
C LEU A 286 2.99 -6.64 10.50
N ASP A 287 2.78 -7.84 11.01
CA ASP A 287 1.64 -8.68 10.66
C ASP A 287 0.88 -9.10 11.92
N GLY A 288 -0.44 -9.17 11.79
CA GLY A 288 -1.32 -9.58 12.88
C GLY A 288 -2.41 -10.51 12.36
N HIS A 289 -2.83 -11.43 13.22
CA HIS A 289 -3.88 -12.43 12.97
C HIS A 289 -5.18 -12.16 13.74
N ALA A 290 -5.32 -10.94 14.25
CA ALA A 290 -6.49 -10.45 14.98
C ALA A 290 -6.58 -8.93 14.85
N ALA A 291 -7.69 -8.35 15.31
CA ALA A 291 -7.85 -6.91 15.37
C ALA A 291 -6.70 -6.23 16.15
N PRO A 292 -6.19 -5.08 15.69
CA PRO A 292 -5.12 -4.35 16.37
C PRO A 292 -5.47 -4.06 17.84
N SER A 293 -4.56 -4.39 18.76
CA SER A 293 -4.73 -4.04 20.17
C SER A 293 -4.53 -2.53 20.39
N PRO A 294 -5.02 -1.96 21.50
CA PRO A 294 -4.71 -0.59 21.88
C PRO A 294 -3.22 -0.26 21.94
N ASP A 295 -2.38 -1.25 22.24
CA ASP A 295 -0.92 -1.12 22.32
C ASP A 295 -0.23 -1.04 20.95
N THR A 296 -0.98 -1.24 19.86
CA THR A 296 -0.47 -1.11 18.49
C THR A 296 -0.47 0.37 18.05
N GLU A 297 0.11 1.26 18.88
CA GLU A 297 0.12 2.72 18.67
C GLU A 297 0.69 3.12 17.31
N GLN A 298 1.64 2.36 16.76
CA GLN A 298 2.23 2.62 15.44
C GLN A 298 1.18 2.64 14.31
N LEU A 299 0.13 1.82 14.42
CA LEU A 299 -1.00 1.85 13.47
C LEU A 299 -1.90 3.06 13.66
N ARG A 300 -1.87 3.74 14.80
CA ARG A 300 -2.68 4.95 15.06
C ARG A 300 -1.93 6.23 14.75
N LEU A 301 -0.60 6.16 14.69
CA LEU A 301 0.27 7.30 14.42
C LEU A 301 0.46 7.57 12.92
N GLY A 302 -0.22 6.83 12.04
CA GLY A 302 -0.30 7.11 10.60
C GLY A 302 1.00 6.90 9.79
N GLU A 303 2.12 6.57 10.43
CA GLU A 303 3.44 6.39 9.79
C GLU A 303 3.65 4.98 9.21
N TYR A 304 2.63 4.45 8.52
CA TYR A 304 2.69 3.12 7.93
C TYR A 304 2.01 3.06 6.55
N ALA A 305 2.38 2.06 5.78
CA ALA A 305 1.70 1.67 4.55
C ALA A 305 0.86 0.42 4.80
N GLY A 306 -0.45 0.49 4.56
CA GLY A 306 -1.33 -0.67 4.54
C GLY A 306 -1.04 -1.56 3.33
N LEU A 307 -0.80 -2.86 3.50
CA LEU A 307 -0.38 -3.74 2.39
C LEU A 307 -1.41 -4.79 2.06
N LYS A 308 -1.89 -5.45 3.11
CA LYS A 308 -2.90 -6.48 3.02
C LYS A 308 -3.82 -6.37 4.22
N LEU A 309 -5.12 -6.46 3.99
CA LEU A 309 -6.12 -6.57 5.03
C LEU A 309 -7.06 -7.72 4.71
N HIS A 310 -7.42 -8.50 5.73
CA HIS A 310 -8.45 -9.52 5.67
C HIS A 310 -9.42 -9.23 6.81
N TYR A 311 -10.68 -8.97 6.45
CA TYR A 311 -11.72 -8.62 7.40
C TYR A 311 -13.07 -9.18 6.97
N ASP A 312 -13.98 -9.28 7.96
CA ASP A 312 -15.39 -9.53 7.72
C ASP A 312 -16.10 -8.18 7.60
N TRP A 313 -16.62 -7.89 6.40
CA TRP A 313 -17.51 -6.76 6.18
C TRP A 313 -18.91 -7.13 6.63
N VAL A 314 -19.57 -6.21 7.35
CA VAL A 314 -20.92 -6.41 7.89
C VAL A 314 -21.90 -5.61 7.06
N SER A 315 -22.96 -6.25 6.56
CA SER A 315 -23.95 -5.57 5.73
C SER A 315 -24.71 -4.49 6.52
N PRO A 316 -24.81 -3.25 6.01
CA PRO A 316 -25.67 -2.21 6.58
C PRO A 316 -27.15 -2.61 6.57
N ASN A 317 -27.55 -3.44 5.60
CA ASN A 317 -28.94 -3.80 5.37
C ASN A 317 -29.34 -5.07 6.14
N ALA A 318 -28.37 -5.86 6.62
CA ALA A 318 -28.57 -7.04 7.45
C ALA A 318 -27.35 -7.30 8.35
N SER A 319 -27.41 -6.87 9.61
CA SER A 319 -26.28 -6.89 10.56
C SER A 319 -25.64 -8.26 10.81
N ASP A 320 -26.36 -9.35 10.55
CA ASP A 320 -25.87 -10.72 10.75
C ASP A 320 -25.20 -11.30 9.49
N ARG A 321 -25.31 -10.62 8.34
CA ARG A 321 -24.65 -11.06 7.09
C ARG A 321 -23.24 -10.50 7.03
N ARG A 322 -22.28 -11.42 6.89
CA ARG A 322 -20.85 -11.12 6.80
C ARG A 322 -20.29 -11.57 5.46
N VAL A 323 -19.51 -10.70 4.84
CA VAL A 323 -18.74 -11.00 3.63
C VAL A 323 -17.27 -11.01 3.99
N GLU A 324 -16.60 -12.12 3.73
CA GLU A 324 -15.15 -12.24 3.91
C GLU A 324 -14.42 -11.57 2.75
N VAL A 325 -13.60 -10.56 3.06
CA VAL A 325 -12.95 -9.70 2.06
C VAL A 325 -11.46 -9.62 2.31
N TRP A 326 -10.67 -9.79 1.27
CA TRP A 326 -9.23 -9.49 1.27
C TRP A 326 -8.98 -8.23 0.45
N ILE A 327 -8.18 -7.30 0.94
CA ILE A 327 -7.76 -6.09 0.22
C ILE A 327 -6.26 -6.11 0.05
N PHE A 328 -5.79 -5.79 -1.16
CA PHE A 328 -4.38 -5.76 -1.53
C PHE A 328 -4.03 -4.40 -2.14
N SER A 329 -3.24 -3.60 -1.41
CA SER A 329 -2.88 -2.26 -1.89
C SER A 329 -1.81 -2.26 -2.97
N LYS A 330 -0.89 -3.24 -2.97
CA LYS A 330 0.18 -3.32 -3.98
C LYS A 330 -0.38 -3.50 -5.39
N THR A 331 -1.46 -4.26 -5.50
CA THR A 331 -2.11 -4.63 -6.75
C THR A 331 -3.46 -3.97 -6.95
N ASN A 332 -3.86 -3.07 -6.03
CA ASN A 332 -5.14 -2.35 -6.01
C ASN A 332 -6.36 -3.21 -6.38
N HIS A 333 -6.49 -4.37 -5.74
CA HIS A 333 -7.69 -5.20 -5.86
C HIS A 333 -8.16 -5.70 -4.51
N LEU A 334 -9.42 -6.11 -4.47
CA LEU A 334 -10.00 -6.87 -3.38
C LEU A 334 -10.43 -8.24 -3.87
N GLU A 335 -10.31 -9.27 -3.03
CA GLU A 335 -10.84 -10.60 -3.28
C GLU A 335 -12.07 -10.78 -2.38
N LEU A 336 -13.22 -11.05 -2.98
CA LEU A 336 -14.38 -11.59 -2.30
C LEU A 336 -14.10 -13.07 -2.07
N VAL A 337 -13.92 -13.48 -0.81
CA VAL A 337 -13.57 -14.87 -0.48
C VAL A 337 -14.82 -15.72 -0.32
N SER A 338 -15.83 -15.16 0.35
CA SER A 338 -17.15 -15.75 0.46
C SER A 338 -18.06 -15.18 -0.63
N ALA A 339 -18.91 -16.04 -1.22
CA ALA A 339 -20.00 -15.54 -2.03
C ALA A 339 -20.96 -14.67 -1.19
N CYS A 340 -21.68 -13.76 -1.84
CA CYS A 340 -22.62 -12.85 -1.19
C CYS A 340 -23.80 -12.50 -2.10
N GLU A 341 -24.84 -11.87 -1.54
CA GLU A 341 -25.92 -11.33 -2.36
C GLU A 341 -25.43 -10.15 -3.20
N ALA A 342 -26.11 -9.93 -4.33
CA ALA A 342 -25.79 -8.82 -5.21
C ALA A 342 -25.93 -7.44 -4.54
N GLU A 343 -26.86 -7.32 -3.58
CA GLU A 343 -27.04 -6.08 -2.81
C GLU A 343 -25.89 -5.84 -1.83
N ASP A 344 -25.50 -6.89 -1.08
CA ASP A 344 -24.38 -6.84 -0.13
C ASP A 344 -23.06 -6.55 -0.84
N GLY A 345 -22.83 -7.22 -1.98
CA GLY A 345 -21.67 -6.96 -2.82
C GLY A 345 -21.60 -5.51 -3.32
N ARG A 346 -22.70 -4.97 -3.86
CA ARG A 346 -22.75 -3.55 -4.28
C ARG A 346 -22.51 -2.58 -3.12
N ALA A 347 -23.13 -2.84 -1.96
CA ALA A 347 -22.97 -2.01 -0.77
C ALA A 347 -21.53 -2.04 -0.24
N LEU A 348 -20.87 -3.20 -0.25
CA LEU A 348 -19.45 -3.34 0.07
C LEU A 348 -18.57 -2.51 -0.86
N LEU A 349 -18.77 -2.61 -2.18
CA LEU A 349 -17.95 -1.87 -3.14
C LEU A 349 -18.17 -0.35 -3.02
N ALA A 350 -19.41 0.09 -2.76
CA ALA A 350 -19.71 1.49 -2.47
C ALA A 350 -19.03 1.99 -1.18
N ASP A 351 -19.00 1.17 -0.13
CA ASP A 351 -18.30 1.48 1.11
C ASP A 351 -16.79 1.63 0.90
N VAL A 352 -16.18 0.69 0.16
CA VAL A 352 -14.76 0.74 -0.22
C VAL A 352 -14.44 2.01 -1.02
N ARG A 353 -15.25 2.35 -2.02
CA ARG A 353 -15.09 3.59 -2.81
C ARG A 353 -15.16 4.83 -1.94
N ARG A 354 -16.17 4.92 -1.06
CA ARG A 354 -16.33 6.01 -0.10
C ARG A 354 -15.11 6.13 0.82
N CYS A 355 -14.58 5.02 1.31
CA CYS A 355 -13.37 5.01 2.13
C CYS A 355 -12.14 5.52 1.35
N ALA A 356 -12.04 5.21 0.05
CA ALA A 356 -10.99 5.72 -0.82
C ALA A 356 -11.16 7.21 -1.13
N GLU A 357 -12.38 7.74 -1.25
CA GLU A 357 -12.60 9.17 -1.55
C GLU A 357 -12.16 10.12 -0.44
N ASN A 358 -12.12 9.67 0.82
CA ASN A 358 -11.61 10.45 1.95
C ASN A 358 -10.07 10.69 1.91
N GLU A 359 -9.39 10.21 0.86
CA GLU A 359 -7.95 10.30 0.59
C GLU A 359 -7.33 11.70 0.59
N GLU A 360 -8.06 12.76 0.23
CA GLU A 360 -7.47 14.09 0.09
C GLU A 360 -6.87 14.65 1.39
N THR A 361 -7.37 14.19 2.54
CA THR A 361 -6.85 14.61 3.85
C THR A 361 -5.53 13.94 4.23
N ILE A 362 -5.10 12.95 3.45
CA ILE A 362 -4.07 11.99 3.84
C ILE A 362 -2.73 12.25 3.13
N LEU A 363 -2.76 12.84 1.94
CA LEU A 363 -1.55 13.10 1.15
C LEU A 363 -0.61 14.07 1.87
N ASP A 364 0.70 13.86 1.68
CA ASP A 364 1.71 14.87 1.97
C ASP A 364 1.30 16.25 1.40
N PRO A 365 1.48 17.35 2.15
CA PRO A 365 1.01 18.67 1.73
C PRO A 365 1.47 19.10 0.34
N ASP A 366 2.70 18.73 -0.05
CA ASP A 366 3.27 19.12 -1.33
C ASP A 366 2.62 18.36 -2.48
N LEU A 367 2.35 17.06 -2.27
CA LEU A 367 1.65 16.21 -3.23
C LEU A 367 0.17 16.58 -3.34
N ARG A 368 -0.45 16.93 -2.20
CA ARG A 368 -1.84 17.40 -2.13
C ARG A 368 -2.05 18.67 -2.93
N ALA A 369 -1.14 19.64 -2.81
CA ALA A 369 -1.21 20.89 -3.56
C ALA A 369 -1.25 20.61 -5.07
N VAL A 370 -0.40 19.72 -5.58
CA VAL A 370 -0.42 19.33 -7.00
C VAL A 370 -1.73 18.62 -7.37
N ALA A 371 -2.18 17.67 -6.55
CA ALA A 371 -3.41 16.90 -6.80
C ALA A 371 -4.67 17.77 -6.83
N GLN A 372 -4.72 18.84 -6.02
CA GLN A 372 -5.84 19.78 -5.99
C GLN A 372 -5.92 20.63 -7.27
N HIS A 373 -4.78 21.05 -7.81
CA HIS A 373 -4.73 21.86 -9.03
C HIS A 373 -4.84 21.01 -10.31
N THR A 374 -4.56 19.72 -10.23
CA THR A 374 -4.59 18.81 -11.38
C THR A 374 -5.18 17.45 -11.00
N PRO A 375 -6.52 17.33 -10.99
CA PRO A 375 -7.21 16.11 -10.55
C PRO A 375 -6.81 14.84 -11.31
N SER A 376 -6.45 14.94 -12.58
CA SER A 376 -5.99 13.81 -13.40
C SER A 376 -4.69 13.17 -12.89
N LEU A 377 -3.87 13.91 -12.13
CA LEU A 377 -2.61 13.43 -11.55
C LEU A 377 -2.78 12.86 -10.13
N ARG A 378 -3.99 12.93 -9.55
CA ARG A 378 -4.27 12.57 -8.16
C ARG A 378 -3.82 11.15 -7.83
N TYR A 379 -4.13 10.19 -8.69
CA TYR A 379 -3.70 8.80 -8.51
C TYR A 379 -2.17 8.69 -8.42
N VAL A 380 -1.46 9.35 -9.34
CA VAL A 380 0.01 9.35 -9.34
C VAL A 380 0.55 10.03 -8.08
N MET A 381 -0.06 11.13 -7.62
CA MET A 381 0.32 11.79 -6.36
C MET A 381 0.17 10.85 -5.16
N HIS A 382 -0.92 10.09 -5.09
CA HIS A 382 -1.12 9.08 -4.06
C HIS A 382 -0.03 8.01 -4.10
N ARG A 383 0.30 7.50 -5.28
CA ARG A 383 1.38 6.52 -5.45
C ARG A 383 2.74 7.07 -5.04
N LEU A 384 3.02 8.34 -5.34
CA LEU A 384 4.26 8.99 -4.92
C LEU A 384 4.32 9.19 -3.40
N ASP A 385 3.20 9.52 -2.76
CA ASP A 385 3.13 9.62 -1.30
C ASP A 385 3.43 8.28 -0.62
N LEU A 386 2.79 7.21 -1.12
CA LEU A 386 3.04 5.86 -0.64
C LEU A 386 4.53 5.50 -0.75
N GLN A 387 5.17 5.79 -1.88
CA GLN A 387 6.55 5.41 -2.14
C GLN A 387 7.56 6.27 -1.35
N PHE A 388 7.41 7.60 -1.32
CA PHE A 388 8.33 8.50 -0.64
C PHE A 388 8.08 8.57 0.87
N SER A 389 6.87 8.94 1.28
CA SER A 389 6.55 9.24 2.67
C SER A 389 6.44 7.96 3.52
N ARG A 390 5.86 6.89 2.97
CA ARG A 390 5.48 5.70 3.75
C ARG A 390 6.41 4.51 3.57
N LEU A 391 6.85 4.26 2.33
CA LEU A 391 7.80 3.20 2.03
C LEU A 391 9.26 3.68 2.09
N GLY A 392 9.50 4.98 2.25
CA GLY A 392 10.82 5.57 2.46
C GLY A 392 11.75 5.52 1.25
N LYS A 393 11.22 5.29 0.04
CA LYS A 393 12.04 5.33 -1.18
C LYS A 393 12.66 6.72 -1.33
N GLN A 394 13.88 6.75 -1.84
CA GLN A 394 14.58 8.00 -2.15
C GLN A 394 14.42 8.39 -3.62
N GLU A 395 14.10 7.42 -4.46
CA GLU A 395 14.03 7.54 -5.91
C GLU A 395 12.93 6.65 -6.48
N ILE A 396 12.25 7.14 -7.50
CA ILE A 396 11.19 6.45 -8.23
C ILE A 396 11.43 6.62 -9.72
N LEU A 397 11.40 5.50 -10.45
CA LEU A 397 11.51 5.48 -11.90
C LEU A 397 10.11 5.45 -12.52
N ALA A 398 9.86 6.33 -13.48
CA ALA A 398 8.53 6.50 -14.06
C ALA A 398 8.00 5.23 -14.74
N HIS A 399 8.85 4.51 -15.49
CA HIS A 399 8.46 3.28 -16.17
C HIS A 399 8.10 2.15 -15.19
N GLN A 400 8.77 2.08 -14.03
CA GLN A 400 8.44 1.09 -13.00
C GLN A 400 7.09 1.40 -12.38
N LEU A 401 6.86 2.67 -12.04
CA LEU A 401 5.59 3.09 -11.48
C LEU A 401 4.45 2.88 -12.47
N ALA A 402 4.66 3.22 -13.74
CA ALA A 402 3.71 3.00 -14.82
C ALA A 402 3.35 1.51 -14.99
N ALA A 403 4.36 0.63 -15.02
CA ALA A 403 4.17 -0.80 -15.17
C ALA A 403 3.50 -1.47 -13.96
N GLU A 404 3.83 -1.03 -12.73
CA GLU A 404 3.26 -1.56 -11.50
C GLU A 404 1.75 -1.34 -11.42
N ASP A 405 1.27 -0.19 -11.90
CA ASP A 405 -0.14 0.22 -11.77
C ASP A 405 -0.94 0.16 -13.07
N GLY A 406 -0.29 -0.19 -14.18
CA GLY A 406 -0.92 -0.20 -15.51
C GLY A 406 -1.39 1.19 -15.91
N ILE A 407 -0.60 2.23 -15.65
CA ILE A 407 -0.86 3.61 -16.07
C ILE A 407 0.14 4.04 -17.15
N THR A 408 -0.16 5.10 -17.89
CA THR A 408 0.72 5.58 -18.97
C THR A 408 1.96 6.28 -18.42
N THR A 409 3.09 6.15 -19.13
CA THR A 409 4.34 6.79 -18.69
C THR A 409 4.24 8.31 -18.83
N GLU A 410 3.46 8.79 -19.79
CA GLU A 410 3.15 10.19 -20.04
C GLU A 410 2.44 10.84 -18.83
N LEU A 411 1.50 10.13 -18.20
CA LEU A 411 0.83 10.61 -17.00
C LEU A 411 1.81 10.75 -15.83
N VAL A 412 2.72 9.78 -15.69
CA VAL A 412 3.77 9.83 -14.67
C VAL A 412 4.76 10.96 -14.93
N PHE A 413 5.12 11.20 -16.19
CA PHE A 413 5.97 12.34 -16.56
C PHE A 413 5.30 13.68 -16.23
N ALA A 414 4.02 13.82 -16.56
CA ALA A 414 3.25 15.02 -16.21
C ALA A 414 3.21 15.25 -14.68
N ALA A 415 3.07 14.19 -13.90
CA ALA A 415 3.18 14.25 -12.44
C ALA A 415 4.56 14.71 -11.96
N PHE A 416 5.63 14.17 -12.55
CA PHE A 416 7.01 14.53 -12.18
C PHE A 416 7.32 15.99 -12.50
N GLU A 417 6.91 16.46 -13.68
CA GLU A 417 7.02 17.87 -14.08
C GLU A 417 6.23 18.79 -13.16
N ALA A 418 4.98 18.43 -12.84
CA ALA A 418 4.14 19.23 -11.95
C ALA A 418 4.78 19.39 -10.56
N LEU A 419 5.35 18.30 -10.01
CA LEU A 419 6.06 18.32 -8.74
C LEU A 419 7.36 19.10 -8.80
N LYS A 420 8.16 18.92 -9.86
CA LYS A 420 9.38 19.70 -10.09
C LYS A 420 9.07 21.19 -10.14
N ARG A 421 8.00 21.59 -10.83
CA ARG A 421 7.59 23.00 -10.97
C ARG A 421 7.08 23.60 -9.66
N GLN A 422 6.23 22.87 -8.94
CA GLN A 422 5.57 23.39 -7.74
C GLN A 422 6.43 23.24 -6.48
N ASN A 423 7.38 22.30 -6.45
CA ASN A 423 8.20 22.04 -5.27
C ASN A 423 9.63 21.55 -5.61
N SER A 424 10.36 22.37 -6.36
CA SER A 424 11.76 22.12 -6.74
C SER A 424 12.74 22.06 -5.54
N ALA A 425 12.32 22.55 -4.37
CA ALA A 425 13.09 22.47 -3.13
C ALA A 425 13.13 21.03 -2.58
N ARG A 426 12.02 20.30 -2.69
CA ARG A 426 11.88 18.92 -2.18
C ARG A 426 12.05 17.86 -3.25
N PHE A 427 11.68 18.11 -4.50
CA PHE A 427 11.74 17.12 -5.56
C PHE A 427 12.65 17.54 -6.70
N GLN A 428 13.37 16.57 -7.26
CA GLN A 428 14.14 16.74 -8.49
C GLN A 428 13.69 15.67 -9.48
N ALA A 429 13.37 16.09 -10.71
CA ALA A 429 13.13 15.18 -11.82
C ALA A 429 14.26 15.31 -12.85
N SER A 430 14.78 14.17 -13.31
CA SER A 430 15.70 14.07 -14.44
C SER A 430 15.19 13.05 -15.46
N TYR A 431 15.54 13.28 -16.73
CA TYR A 431 15.10 12.47 -17.85
C TYR A 431 16.30 11.86 -18.55
N TYR A 432 16.13 10.69 -19.14
CA TYR A 432 17.21 9.97 -19.80
C TYR A 432 16.66 9.14 -20.95
N VAL A 433 17.55 8.71 -21.85
CA VAL A 433 17.19 7.77 -22.92
C VAL A 433 17.58 6.37 -22.48
N ARG A 434 16.63 5.43 -22.52
CA ARG A 434 16.83 4.01 -22.24
C ARG A 434 17.58 3.33 -23.37
N ASP A 435 18.36 2.30 -23.05
CA ASP A 435 19.06 1.48 -24.05
C ASP A 435 18.24 0.24 -24.46
N PRO A 436 17.50 0.26 -25.58
CA PRO A 436 16.75 -0.90 -26.06
C PRO A 436 17.65 -2.05 -26.55
N HIS A 437 18.94 -1.79 -26.79
CA HIS A 437 19.90 -2.78 -27.25
C HIS A 437 20.49 -3.60 -26.09
N ASP A 438 20.14 -3.32 -24.84
CA ASP A 438 20.51 -4.15 -23.70
C ASP A 438 19.43 -5.22 -23.44
N PRO A 439 19.59 -6.46 -23.92
CA PRO A 439 18.58 -7.49 -23.72
C PRO A 439 18.39 -7.87 -22.24
N HIS A 440 19.36 -7.58 -21.37
CA HIS A 440 19.29 -7.88 -19.95
C HIS A 440 18.80 -6.68 -19.13
N HIS A 441 19.02 -5.44 -19.62
CA HIS A 441 18.74 -4.20 -18.89
C HIS A 441 18.14 -3.11 -19.78
N LYS A 442 17.05 -3.43 -20.50
CA LYS A 442 16.35 -2.49 -21.41
C LYS A 442 15.94 -1.16 -20.77
N ASP A 443 15.88 -1.11 -19.44
CA ASP A 443 15.48 0.08 -18.68
C ASP A 443 16.64 0.92 -18.14
N ARG A 444 17.90 0.55 -18.42
CA ARG A 444 19.05 1.37 -18.04
C ARG A 444 19.19 2.57 -18.96
N ALA A 445 19.51 3.70 -18.35
CA ALA A 445 19.91 4.89 -19.05
C ALA A 445 21.19 4.64 -19.89
N ILE A 446 21.20 5.18 -21.11
CA ILE A 446 22.37 5.18 -21.98
C ILE A 446 23.51 5.91 -21.28
N LYS A 447 24.69 5.28 -21.31
CA LYS A 447 25.94 5.86 -20.77
C LYS A 447 26.85 6.31 -21.91
N GLN A 448 27.42 7.50 -21.76
CA GLN A 448 28.50 8.03 -22.59
C GLN A 448 29.82 8.02 -21.81
N ALA A 449 30.90 8.51 -22.41
CA ALA A 449 32.25 8.45 -21.84
C ALA A 449 32.40 9.28 -20.54
N ASP A 450 31.54 10.27 -20.35
CA ASP A 450 31.47 11.25 -19.27
C ASP A 450 30.39 10.95 -18.22
N GLY A 451 29.47 10.02 -18.47
CA GLY A 451 28.46 9.63 -17.50
C GLY A 451 27.16 9.14 -18.12
N THR A 452 26.11 9.08 -17.30
CA THR A 452 24.74 8.86 -17.78
C THR A 452 24.26 10.14 -18.48
N LEU A 453 23.72 10.01 -19.68
CA LEU A 453 23.16 11.14 -20.41
C LEU A 453 21.78 11.49 -19.82
N GLU A 454 21.74 12.55 -19.00
CA GLU A 454 20.53 13.04 -18.35
C GLU A 454 20.16 14.45 -18.82
N TYR A 455 18.86 14.72 -18.84
CA TYR A 455 18.24 15.95 -19.31
C TYR A 455 17.33 16.53 -18.22
N GLU A 456 17.18 17.85 -18.20
CA GLU A 456 16.34 18.55 -17.22
C GLU A 456 14.87 18.55 -17.63
N SER A 457 14.56 18.55 -18.93
CA SER A 457 13.20 18.46 -19.45
C SER A 457 13.09 17.39 -20.54
N PRO A 458 11.92 16.73 -20.73
CA PRO A 458 11.68 15.88 -21.88
C PRO A 458 11.87 16.62 -23.22
N ALA A 459 11.61 17.94 -23.24
CA ALA A 459 11.75 18.77 -24.44
C ALA A 459 13.21 18.98 -24.87
N ASP A 460 14.17 18.79 -23.94
CA ASP A 460 15.60 18.94 -24.23
C ASP A 460 16.21 17.68 -24.87
N ILE A 461 15.44 16.59 -24.93
CA ILE A 461 15.91 15.30 -25.43
C ILE A 461 15.91 15.34 -26.97
N PRO A 462 17.07 15.12 -27.63
CA PRO A 462 17.12 15.08 -29.08
C PRO A 462 16.29 13.91 -29.61
N ASN A 463 15.75 14.00 -30.84
CA ASN A 463 14.98 12.90 -31.46
C ASN A 463 15.77 11.60 -31.63
N THR A 464 17.10 11.66 -31.57
CA THR A 464 17.99 10.52 -31.70
C THR A 464 19.23 10.73 -30.84
N VAL A 465 19.65 9.69 -30.12
CA VAL A 465 20.89 9.68 -29.34
C VAL A 465 21.84 8.63 -29.90
N GLN A 466 23.09 9.03 -30.16
CA GLN A 466 24.18 8.12 -30.50
C GLN A 466 25.03 7.81 -29.26
N PHE A 467 25.47 6.57 -29.14
CA PHE A 467 26.33 6.12 -28.05
C PHE A 467 27.21 4.95 -28.47
N LYS A 468 28.29 4.73 -27.72
CA LYS A 468 29.27 3.67 -28.01
C LYS A 468 29.04 2.47 -27.10
N ARG A 469 28.90 1.28 -27.68
CA ARG A 469 28.80 0.01 -26.95
C ARG A 469 29.65 -1.06 -27.62
N ALA A 470 30.48 -1.76 -26.84
CA ALA A 470 31.36 -2.83 -27.36
C ALA A 470 32.12 -2.44 -28.65
N LYS A 471 32.67 -1.21 -28.68
CA LYS A 471 33.39 -0.60 -29.83
C LYS A 471 32.54 -0.26 -31.08
N LYS A 472 31.21 -0.45 -31.06
CA LYS A 472 30.29 -0.01 -32.12
C LYS A 472 29.59 1.29 -31.71
N ILE A 473 29.29 2.15 -32.69
CA ILE A 473 28.41 3.31 -32.52
C ILE A 473 26.99 2.82 -32.83
N LEU A 474 26.09 2.98 -31.86
CA LEU A 474 24.67 2.66 -31.99
C LEU A 474 23.87 3.95 -31.94
N SER A 475 22.66 3.89 -32.50
CA SER A 475 21.72 5.01 -32.54
C SER A 475 20.37 4.56 -32.01
N VAL A 476 19.75 5.35 -31.14
CA VAL A 476 18.43 5.07 -30.57
C VAL A 476 17.51 6.25 -30.86
N ALA A 477 16.37 5.96 -31.48
CA ALA A 477 15.28 6.92 -31.57
C ALA A 477 14.75 7.16 -30.15
N THR A 478 14.65 8.42 -29.74
CA THR A 478 14.21 8.75 -28.38
C THR A 478 12.72 8.59 -28.13
N PRO A 479 11.80 8.81 -29.11
CA PRO A 479 10.39 8.48 -28.91
C PRO A 479 10.20 7.02 -28.48
N GLY A 480 9.46 6.81 -27.38
CA GLY A 480 9.23 5.49 -26.76
C GLY A 480 10.38 4.97 -25.88
N ASN A 481 11.58 5.57 -25.96
CA ASN A 481 12.75 5.19 -25.16
C ASN A 481 13.08 6.19 -24.04
N ILE A 482 12.30 7.25 -23.85
CA ILE A 482 12.52 8.18 -22.73
C ILE A 482 12.16 7.49 -21.40
N GLY A 483 13.05 7.62 -20.41
CA GLY A 483 12.80 7.32 -19.02
C GLY A 483 12.85 8.60 -18.19
N ALA A 484 12.17 8.60 -17.04
CA ALA A 484 12.24 9.68 -16.07
C ALA A 484 12.51 9.10 -14.68
N ARG A 485 13.17 9.93 -13.86
CA ARG A 485 13.48 9.66 -12.47
C ARG A 485 12.99 10.84 -11.65
N LEU A 486 12.25 10.56 -10.58
CA LEU A 486 11.92 11.51 -9.54
C LEU A 486 12.68 11.12 -8.27
N SER A 487 13.47 12.03 -7.75
CA SER A 487 14.19 11.86 -6.49
C SER A 487 13.66 12.85 -5.47
N ALA A 488 13.35 12.36 -4.27
CA ALA A 488 13.16 13.24 -3.13
C ALA A 488 14.53 13.81 -2.78
N ARG A 489 14.70 15.12 -2.93
CA ARG A 489 15.84 15.82 -2.34
C ARG A 489 15.79 15.52 -0.86
N LYS A 490 16.95 15.18 -0.30
CA LYS A 490 17.11 15.08 1.15
C LYS A 490 16.70 16.45 1.69
N ALA A 491 15.49 16.54 2.26
CA ALA A 491 14.93 17.79 2.74
C ALA A 491 16.05 18.50 3.51
N ALA A 492 16.32 19.76 3.18
CA ALA A 492 17.13 20.57 4.08
C ALA A 492 16.44 20.44 5.43
N ARG A 493 17.07 19.75 6.39
CA ARG A 493 16.44 19.48 7.70
C ARG A 493 16.01 20.84 8.21
N VAL A 494 14.71 21.03 8.37
CA VAL A 494 14.19 22.17 9.11
C VAL A 494 14.74 22.00 10.52
N LEU A 495 15.70 22.84 10.88
CA LEU A 495 16.38 22.76 12.15
C LEU A 495 15.47 23.41 13.18
N TRP A 496 15.02 22.62 14.14
CA TRP A 496 14.29 23.12 15.30
C TRP A 496 15.22 23.16 16.51
N VAL A 497 15.07 24.23 17.29
CA VAL A 497 15.70 24.39 18.60
C VAL A 497 14.64 24.70 19.64
N THR A 498 14.63 23.92 20.71
CA THR A 498 13.85 24.20 21.92
C THR A 498 14.71 24.93 22.93
N THR A 499 14.21 26.00 23.55
CA THR A 499 14.92 26.67 24.66
C THR A 499 14.21 26.45 25.99
N LEU A 500 14.99 26.34 27.09
CA LEU A 500 14.46 26.23 28.45
C LEU A 500 15.18 27.21 29.40
N HIS A 501 14.40 28.04 30.07
CA HIS A 501 14.90 29.01 31.04
C HIS A 501 15.20 28.41 32.43
N GLY A 502 15.70 29.26 33.35
CA GLY A 502 15.94 28.93 34.76
C GLY A 502 14.80 29.36 35.70
N ILE A 503 14.91 29.03 36.99
CA ILE A 503 13.89 29.36 38.00
C ILE A 503 13.64 30.87 38.12
N ARG A 504 12.43 31.27 38.53
CA ARG A 504 12.03 32.69 38.72
C ARG A 504 12.23 33.61 37.50
N THR A 505 12.20 33.07 36.29
CA THR A 505 12.25 33.86 35.05
C THR A 505 11.09 33.49 34.13
N TYR A 506 10.73 34.39 33.21
CA TYR A 506 9.79 34.16 32.12
C TYR A 506 10.52 34.08 30.76
N GLY A 507 11.76 33.56 30.77
CA GLY A 507 12.49 33.31 29.52
C GLY A 507 12.77 34.53 28.65
N SER A 508 13.04 35.72 29.21
CA SER A 508 13.29 36.94 28.40
C SER A 508 14.41 36.75 27.37
N TRP A 509 15.45 35.98 27.70
CA TRP A 509 16.53 35.65 26.78
C TRP A 509 16.10 34.70 25.64
N GLN A 510 15.07 33.86 25.85
CA GLN A 510 14.51 33.00 24.81
C GLN A 510 13.86 33.85 23.71
N ARG A 511 13.23 34.97 24.07
CA ARG A 511 12.75 35.95 23.09
C ARG A 511 13.91 36.69 22.40
N HIS A 512 14.97 36.99 23.13
CA HIS A 512 16.13 37.70 22.59
C HIS A 512 16.94 36.87 21.57
N ILE A 513 17.06 35.56 21.76
CA ILE A 513 17.79 34.69 20.82
C ILE A 513 17.02 34.39 19.52
N ASN A 514 15.68 34.48 19.56
CA ASN A 514 14.77 34.15 18.45
C ASN A 514 15.14 34.77 17.08
N PRO A 515 15.35 36.09 16.93
CA PRO A 515 15.70 36.67 15.63
C PRO A 515 17.00 36.09 15.08
N PHE A 516 18.00 35.81 15.93
CA PHE A 516 19.28 35.27 15.48
C PHE A 516 19.19 33.80 15.05
N LEU A 517 18.31 33.01 15.67
CA LEU A 517 18.03 31.64 15.22
C LEU A 517 17.31 31.65 13.87
N ASN A 518 16.30 32.50 13.73
CA ASN A 518 15.53 32.63 12.49
C ASN A 518 16.41 33.14 11.33
N ASP A 519 17.27 34.13 11.56
CA ASP A 519 18.24 34.62 10.58
C ASP A 519 19.20 33.52 10.10
N ALA A 520 19.49 32.55 10.97
CA ALA A 520 20.32 31.39 10.66
C ALA A 520 19.53 30.21 10.02
N GLY A 521 18.24 30.38 9.76
CA GLY A 521 17.37 29.33 9.21
C GLY A 521 17.01 28.24 10.22
N ILE A 522 17.07 28.54 11.52
CA ILE A 522 16.69 27.64 12.62
C ILE A 522 15.35 28.11 13.19
N ASN A 523 14.35 27.25 13.13
CA ASN A 523 13.07 27.50 13.78
C ASN A 523 13.20 27.31 15.29
N HIS A 524 12.51 28.15 16.05
CA HIS A 524 12.68 28.23 17.49
C HIS A 524 11.37 27.97 18.24
N TYR A 525 11.42 27.04 19.19
CA TYR A 525 10.33 26.73 20.12
C TYR A 525 10.73 27.10 21.56
N PRO A 526 10.29 28.25 22.08
CA PRO A 526 10.56 28.63 23.46
C PRO A 526 9.64 27.85 24.41
N PHE A 527 10.18 26.87 25.14
CA PHE A 527 9.40 26.18 26.16
C PHE A 527 9.37 26.99 27.45
N ASP A 528 8.16 27.22 27.96
CA ASP A 528 7.90 27.92 29.22
C ASP A 528 7.23 26.94 30.20
N TYR A 529 7.92 26.61 31.30
CA TYR A 529 7.36 25.79 32.37
C TYR A 529 6.58 26.61 33.43
N GLY A 530 6.37 27.90 33.18
CA GLY A 530 5.74 28.86 34.06
C GLY A 530 6.69 29.37 35.16
N TYR A 531 6.17 30.23 36.03
CA TYR A 531 6.95 30.75 37.16
C TYR A 531 7.23 29.65 38.20
N PHE A 532 8.45 29.11 38.18
CA PHE A 532 8.90 28.13 39.15
C PHE A 532 9.65 28.80 40.30
N ASN A 533 9.05 28.78 41.49
CA ASN A 533 9.60 29.44 42.67
C ASN A 533 10.66 28.58 43.39
N LEU A 534 11.43 29.21 44.28
CA LEU A 534 12.56 28.59 44.97
C LEU A 534 12.14 27.45 45.93
N ILE A 535 10.93 27.53 46.51
CA ILE A 535 10.40 26.47 47.38
C ILE A 535 10.05 25.22 46.55
N SER A 536 9.39 25.41 45.41
CA SER A 536 9.09 24.33 44.45
C SER A 536 10.36 23.69 43.88
N PHE A 537 11.46 24.44 43.78
CA PHE A 537 12.75 23.90 43.36
C PHE A 537 13.35 22.91 44.37
N PHE A 538 13.18 23.15 45.68
CA PHE A 538 13.64 22.20 46.69
C PHE A 538 12.76 20.93 46.78
N LEU A 539 11.49 21.01 46.41
CA LEU A 539 10.54 19.90 46.50
C LEU A 539 10.69 18.86 45.35
N PRO A 540 11.06 17.60 45.62
CA PRO A 540 11.26 16.58 44.58
C PRO A 540 10.01 16.28 43.73
N SER A 541 8.81 16.30 44.34
CA SER A 541 7.55 16.09 43.62
C SER A 541 7.24 17.22 42.63
N ALA A 542 7.59 18.46 42.96
CA ALA A 542 7.44 19.60 42.05
C ALA A 542 8.42 19.52 40.88
N ARG A 543 9.67 19.12 41.14
CA ARG A 543 10.66 18.85 40.08
C ARG A 543 10.19 17.76 39.12
N ARG A 544 9.73 16.60 39.64
CA ARG A 544 9.19 15.51 38.80
C ARG A 544 8.02 15.96 37.93
N ARG A 545 7.11 16.79 38.47
CA ARG A 545 6.01 17.37 37.67
C ARG A 545 6.51 18.28 36.55
N ALA A 546 7.54 19.10 36.82
CA ALA A 546 8.13 19.95 35.78
C ALA A 546 8.79 19.11 34.67
N VAL A 547 9.47 18.00 35.01
CA VAL A 547 10.05 17.08 34.02
C VAL A 547 8.96 16.41 33.18
N ALA A 548 7.89 15.90 33.81
CA ALA A 548 6.76 15.29 33.09
C ALA A 548 6.08 16.29 32.13
N ARG A 549 5.91 17.54 32.57
CA ARG A 549 5.33 18.61 31.73
C ARG A 549 6.22 18.97 30.54
N PHE A 550 7.54 19.01 30.77
CA PHE A 550 8.50 19.20 29.69
C PHE A 550 8.47 18.03 28.69
N ARG A 551 8.41 16.78 29.18
CA ARG A 551 8.24 15.60 28.33
C ARG A 551 7.02 15.73 27.44
N ASP A 552 5.86 16.06 28.00
CA ASP A 552 4.61 16.16 27.20
C ASP A 552 4.72 17.21 26.12
N ALA A 553 5.17 18.41 26.47
CA ALA A 553 5.29 19.49 25.51
C ALA A 553 6.32 19.17 24.42
N TYR A 554 7.48 18.59 24.80
CA TYR A 554 8.52 18.23 23.85
C TYR A 554 8.05 17.12 22.89
N SER A 555 7.40 16.08 23.40
CA SER A 555 6.88 14.98 22.59
C SER A 555 5.77 15.44 21.65
N ASN A 556 4.83 16.26 22.14
CA ASN A 556 3.76 16.83 21.31
C ASN A 556 4.33 17.73 20.22
N PHE A 557 5.25 18.61 20.57
CA PHE A 557 5.92 19.49 19.59
C PHE A 557 6.68 18.68 18.52
N CYS A 558 7.39 17.62 18.93
CA CYS A 558 8.09 16.75 17.99
C CYS A 558 7.12 16.05 17.02
N HIS A 559 5.97 15.61 17.53
CA HIS A 559 4.91 14.99 16.76
C HIS A 559 4.26 15.97 15.78
N GLU A 560 3.82 17.14 16.26
CA GLU A 560 3.18 18.20 15.47
C GLU A 560 4.06 18.66 14.28
N HIS A 561 5.38 18.64 14.45
CA HIS A 561 6.32 19.07 13.41
C HIS A 561 7.04 17.91 12.69
N GLY A 562 6.65 16.65 12.92
CA GLY A 562 7.24 15.49 12.25
C GLY A 562 8.75 15.33 12.47
N ILE A 563 9.28 15.77 13.62
CA ILE A 563 10.71 15.73 13.93
C ILE A 563 11.04 14.62 14.93
N LYS A 564 12.03 13.78 14.61
CA LYS A 564 12.44 12.66 15.50
C LYS A 564 13.12 13.12 16.79
N ARG A 565 13.84 14.26 16.72
CA ARG A 565 14.54 14.89 17.85
C ARG A 565 14.87 16.33 17.49
N CYS A 566 14.71 17.23 18.46
CA CYS A 566 15.02 18.65 18.37
C CYS A 566 16.38 18.93 19.03
N SER A 567 17.04 20.02 18.64
CA SER A 567 18.18 20.55 19.42
C SER A 567 17.67 21.36 20.61
N ILE A 568 18.47 21.49 21.66
CA ILE A 568 18.02 22.13 22.90
C ILE A 568 19.07 23.10 23.44
N VAL A 569 18.62 24.24 23.96
CA VAL A 569 19.44 25.21 24.70
C VAL A 569 18.80 25.40 26.07
N ALA A 570 19.49 24.96 27.11
CA ALA A 570 18.95 24.93 28.46
C ALA A 570 19.82 25.72 29.44
N HIS A 571 19.17 26.53 30.28
CA HIS A 571 19.80 27.34 31.31
C HIS A 571 19.41 26.89 32.70
N SER A 572 20.38 26.79 33.62
CA SER A 572 20.12 26.58 35.06
C SER A 572 19.15 25.41 35.30
N PHE A 573 17.98 25.62 35.90
CA PHE A 573 16.99 24.56 36.12
C PHE A 573 16.50 23.86 34.84
N GLY A 574 16.46 24.55 33.70
CA GLY A 574 16.20 23.91 32.42
C GLY A 574 17.18 22.76 32.12
N THR A 575 18.45 22.87 32.54
CA THR A 575 19.45 21.78 32.35
C THR A 575 19.09 20.52 33.13
N TYR A 576 18.52 20.69 34.32
CA TYR A 576 18.02 19.57 35.13
C TYR A 576 16.85 18.88 34.45
N LEU A 577 15.91 19.63 33.87
CA LEU A 577 14.78 19.06 33.13
C LEU A 577 15.24 18.21 31.94
N VAL A 578 16.25 18.67 31.20
CA VAL A 578 16.83 17.93 30.07
C VAL A 578 17.47 16.62 30.52
N ALA A 579 18.30 16.66 31.57
CA ALA A 579 18.99 15.47 32.08
C ALA A 579 18.01 14.43 32.63
N GLU A 580 17.03 14.85 33.42
CA GLU A 580 16.01 13.96 33.99
C GLU A 580 15.08 13.39 32.93
N ALA A 581 14.72 14.17 31.91
CA ALA A 581 13.89 13.68 30.82
C ALA A 581 14.64 12.67 29.93
N LEU A 582 15.95 12.84 29.77
CA LEU A 582 16.83 11.88 29.14
C LEU A 582 16.92 10.59 29.99
N GLU A 583 17.15 10.69 31.29
CA GLU A 583 17.33 9.51 32.15
C GLU A 583 16.02 8.75 32.40
N THR A 584 14.94 9.46 32.74
CA THR A 584 13.68 8.86 33.19
C THR A 584 12.74 8.49 32.04
N TYR A 585 12.65 9.33 31.01
CA TYR A 585 11.59 9.24 29.99
C TYR A 585 12.06 8.79 28.61
N GLY A 586 13.35 8.46 28.43
CA GLY A 586 13.79 7.94 27.13
C GLY A 586 13.89 9.01 26.02
N LEU A 587 13.72 10.31 26.31
CA LEU A 587 13.78 11.37 25.29
C LEU A 587 15.12 11.42 24.56
N SER A 588 15.15 11.94 23.33
CA SER A 588 16.38 12.07 22.54
C SER A 588 16.50 13.48 21.98
N PHE A 589 17.74 13.97 21.90
CA PHE A 589 18.08 15.33 21.46
C PHE A 589 19.14 15.27 20.36
N ASP A 590 19.08 16.18 19.38
CA ASP A 590 20.10 16.25 18.34
C ASP A 590 21.40 16.87 18.90
N ARG A 591 21.33 18.13 19.32
CA ARG A 591 22.40 18.87 19.98
C ARG A 591 21.91 19.44 21.29
N ILE A 592 22.77 19.49 22.31
CA ILE A 592 22.45 20.09 23.61
C ILE A 592 23.44 21.21 23.90
N VAL A 593 22.95 22.43 24.10
CA VAL A 593 23.70 23.54 24.70
C VAL A 593 23.24 23.70 26.14
N LEU A 594 24.19 23.62 27.07
CA LEU A 594 23.96 23.81 28.50
C LEU A 594 24.68 25.08 28.94
N CYS A 595 24.00 25.96 29.66
CA CYS A 595 24.62 27.13 30.30
C CYS A 595 24.17 27.27 31.75
N GLY A 596 25.10 27.63 32.64
CA GLY A 596 24.83 27.64 34.08
C GLY A 596 24.31 26.29 34.60
N SER A 597 24.80 25.18 34.02
CA SER A 597 24.30 23.82 34.26
C SER A 597 24.38 23.41 35.72
N ILE A 598 23.30 22.83 36.23
CA ILE A 598 23.21 22.25 37.58
C ILE A 598 23.18 20.71 37.56
N ILE A 599 23.53 20.10 36.42
CA ILE A 599 23.59 18.63 36.30
C ILE A 599 24.78 18.10 37.10
N ARG A 600 24.65 16.90 37.68
CA ARG A 600 25.75 16.20 38.35
C ARG A 600 26.96 16.03 37.42
N ARG A 601 28.17 16.20 37.96
CA ARG A 601 29.41 16.23 37.13
C ARG A 601 29.72 14.87 36.51
N ASP A 602 29.29 13.81 37.17
CA ASP A 602 29.42 12.39 36.80
C ASP A 602 28.21 11.87 36.01
N PHE A 603 27.37 12.75 35.45
CA PHE A 603 26.22 12.33 34.65
C PHE A 603 26.68 11.44 33.48
N PRO A 604 26.01 10.31 33.19
CA PRO A 604 26.52 9.28 32.30
C PRO A 604 26.32 9.61 30.82
N TRP A 605 26.79 10.78 30.37
CA TRP A 605 26.77 11.20 28.97
C TRP A 605 27.28 10.14 27.97
N PRO A 606 28.33 9.33 28.26
CA PRO A 606 28.80 8.32 27.31
C PRO A 606 27.73 7.29 26.94
N VAL A 607 26.84 6.95 27.88
CA VAL A 607 25.74 6.01 27.65
C VAL A 607 24.80 6.57 26.58
N TYR A 608 24.34 7.81 26.76
CA TYR A 608 23.38 8.44 25.86
C TYR A 608 23.99 8.82 24.50
N LEU A 609 25.27 9.16 24.49
CA LEU A 609 26.05 9.41 23.28
C LEU A 609 26.28 8.11 22.48
N ALA A 610 26.53 6.98 23.15
CA ALA A 610 26.69 5.68 22.50
C ALA A 610 25.38 5.14 21.92
N GLN A 611 24.25 5.42 22.58
CA GLN A 611 22.90 5.04 22.13
C GLN A 611 22.32 5.93 21.02
N ASP A 612 23.08 6.91 20.50
CA ASP A 612 22.58 7.96 19.59
C ASP A 612 21.34 8.70 20.12
N ARG A 613 21.16 8.76 21.45
CA ARG A 613 20.08 9.53 22.09
C ARG A 613 20.44 11.00 22.20
N VAL A 614 21.74 11.29 22.25
CA VAL A 614 22.31 12.64 22.13
C VAL A 614 23.46 12.56 21.13
N ARG A 615 23.58 13.49 20.18
CA ARG A 615 24.69 13.44 19.22
C ARG A 615 25.89 14.29 19.63
N GLN A 616 25.66 15.43 20.27
CA GLN A 616 26.72 16.31 20.74
C GLN A 616 26.21 17.26 21.81
N ILE A 617 27.09 17.64 22.72
CA ILE A 617 26.81 18.50 23.85
C ILE A 617 27.85 19.62 23.89
N LEU A 618 27.40 20.84 24.14
CA LEU A 618 28.21 22.01 24.46
C LEU A 618 27.83 22.47 25.86
N ASN A 619 28.75 22.37 26.81
CA ASN A 619 28.61 22.88 28.16
C ASN A 619 29.38 24.20 28.32
N ASP A 620 28.63 25.31 28.33
CA ASP A 620 29.14 26.67 28.50
C ASP A 620 29.17 27.00 30.01
N CYS A 621 30.37 27.08 30.59
CA CYS A 621 30.59 27.13 32.03
C CYS A 621 31.00 28.53 32.50
N GLY A 622 30.32 29.06 33.51
CA GLY A 622 30.68 30.32 34.18
C GLY A 622 31.49 30.02 35.44
N HIS A 623 32.80 30.31 35.43
CA HIS A 623 33.67 29.94 36.57
C HIS A 623 33.29 30.68 37.88
N ARG A 624 32.70 31.88 37.76
CA ARG A 624 32.23 32.71 38.90
C ARG A 624 30.75 32.51 39.23
N ASP A 625 30.12 31.47 38.70
CA ASP A 625 28.74 31.12 39.02
C ASP A 625 28.61 30.59 40.45
N LEU A 626 28.19 31.47 41.37
CA LEU A 626 27.98 31.11 42.78
C LEU A 626 26.76 30.22 42.98
N TRP A 627 25.72 30.36 42.16
CA TRP A 627 24.48 29.59 42.30
C TRP A 627 24.71 28.12 42.00
N VAL A 628 25.43 27.82 40.92
CA VAL A 628 25.80 26.45 40.54
C VAL A 628 26.73 25.79 41.57
N LYS A 629 27.57 26.57 42.26
CA LYS A 629 28.43 26.05 43.33
C LYS A 629 27.65 25.73 44.61
N LEU A 630 26.64 26.53 44.92
CA LEU A 630 25.84 26.38 46.14
C LEU A 630 24.71 25.34 45.99
N VAL A 631 24.15 25.17 44.79
CA VAL A 631 22.97 24.30 44.56
C VAL A 631 23.19 22.85 45.03
N VAL A 632 24.43 22.35 44.95
CA VAL A 632 24.83 20.99 45.33
C VAL A 632 24.53 20.69 46.79
N TRP A 633 24.59 21.72 47.65
CA TRP A 633 24.38 21.58 49.10
C TRP A 633 22.90 21.55 49.48
N PHE A 634 22.02 22.03 48.61
CA PHE A 634 20.60 22.26 48.94
C PHE A 634 19.64 21.43 48.09
N VAL A 635 20.07 20.90 46.93
CA VAL A 635 19.21 20.14 46.02
C VAL A 635 19.84 18.81 45.66
N SER A 636 19.27 17.73 46.19
CA SER A 636 19.65 16.37 45.84
C SER A 636 19.47 16.10 44.34
N GLY A 637 20.45 15.42 43.74
CA GLY A 637 20.48 15.09 42.30
C GLY A 637 21.09 16.16 41.40
N THR A 638 21.51 17.31 41.94
CA THR A 638 22.18 18.38 41.20
C THR A 638 23.70 18.35 41.38
N GLY A 639 24.44 19.11 40.57
CA GLY A 639 25.88 19.26 40.66
C GLY A 639 26.43 20.49 39.95
N ALA A 640 27.69 20.79 40.22
CA ALA A 640 28.32 22.03 39.77
C ALA A 640 28.89 21.98 38.33
N SER A 641 28.27 21.23 37.40
CA SER A 641 28.82 21.03 36.05
C SER A 641 28.96 22.32 35.24
N GLY A 642 28.12 23.33 35.48
CA GLY A 642 28.19 24.66 34.86
C GLY A 642 29.28 25.57 35.43
N ALA A 643 29.98 25.18 36.50
CA ALA A 643 31.09 25.94 37.06
C ALA A 643 32.42 25.15 37.04
N ALA A 644 32.34 23.82 37.15
CA ALA A 644 33.48 22.92 37.34
C ALA A 644 33.60 21.83 36.25
N LYS A 645 32.84 21.92 35.15
CA LYS A 645 32.78 20.92 34.06
C LYS A 645 32.21 19.55 34.50
N PHE A 646 31.75 18.77 33.53
CA PHE A 646 31.55 17.33 33.68
C PHE A 646 32.90 16.61 33.79
N THR A 647 32.94 15.52 34.54
CA THR A 647 34.14 14.67 34.71
C THR A 647 34.37 13.74 33.51
N THR A 648 33.34 13.52 32.70
CA THR A 648 33.40 12.71 31.48
C THR A 648 34.34 13.32 30.43
N ALA A 649 35.17 12.48 29.83
CA ALA A 649 35.91 12.78 28.60
C ALA A 649 35.27 12.06 27.41
N ASP A 650 34.65 12.81 26.49
CA ASP A 650 34.17 12.33 25.19
C ASP A 650 34.33 13.48 24.17
N SER A 651 34.82 13.17 22.96
CA SER A 651 34.99 14.14 21.86
C SER A 651 33.70 14.88 21.48
N ARG A 652 32.53 14.30 21.76
CA ARG A 652 31.20 14.87 21.50
C ARG A 652 30.68 15.71 22.67
N LEU A 653 31.41 15.82 23.77
CA LEU A 653 31.13 16.68 24.92
C LEU A 653 32.12 17.84 24.97
N LEU A 654 31.76 18.95 24.33
CA LEU A 654 32.54 20.18 24.33
C LEU A 654 32.29 20.96 25.61
N GLN A 655 33.36 21.43 26.27
CA GLN A 655 33.25 22.13 27.55
C GLN A 655 34.05 23.42 27.53
N HIS A 656 33.35 24.54 27.47
CA HIS A 656 33.96 25.87 27.41
C HIS A 656 33.85 26.54 28.78
N VAL A 657 34.96 27.05 29.33
CA VAL A 657 34.96 27.77 30.60
C VAL A 657 35.24 29.24 30.37
N HIS A 658 34.37 30.06 30.92
CA HIS A 658 34.51 31.50 30.98
C HIS A 658 34.98 31.91 32.38
N PRO A 659 36.24 32.34 32.54
CA PRO A 659 36.81 32.66 33.84
C PRO A 659 36.07 33.78 34.58
N ALA A 660 35.48 34.73 33.83
CA ALA A 660 34.86 35.92 34.38
C ALA A 660 33.34 35.82 34.55
N TRP A 661 32.68 34.85 33.91
CA TRP A 661 31.21 34.83 33.81
C TRP A 661 30.53 34.28 35.05
N LYS A 662 29.39 34.90 35.36
CA LYS A 662 28.42 34.54 36.40
C LYS A 662 27.22 33.80 35.77
N HIS A 663 26.20 33.53 36.57
CA HIS A 663 25.09 32.61 36.25
C HIS A 663 24.26 32.96 35.01
N SER A 664 24.19 34.24 34.61
CA SER A 664 23.35 34.70 33.49
C SER A 664 24.11 35.45 32.40
N ASP A 665 25.46 35.48 32.47
CA ASP A 665 26.29 36.28 31.55
C ASP A 665 26.39 35.65 30.14
N PHE A 666 25.71 34.53 29.90
CA PHE A 666 25.71 33.79 28.63
C PHE A 666 24.87 34.44 27.53
N PHE A 667 23.96 35.34 27.89
CA PHE A 667 22.87 35.81 27.03
C PHE A 667 23.19 37.10 26.26
N TYR A 668 24.23 37.07 25.44
CA TYR A 668 24.60 38.20 24.58
C TYR A 668 24.86 37.75 23.14
N VAL A 669 24.68 38.67 22.21
CA VAL A 669 24.59 38.41 20.77
C VAL A 669 25.82 37.68 20.22
N ASP A 670 27.03 38.07 20.64
CA ASP A 670 28.25 37.44 20.16
C ASP A 670 28.36 35.97 20.61
N ASN A 671 27.89 35.62 21.81
CA ASN A 671 27.88 34.21 22.25
C ASN A 671 26.95 33.37 21.36
N TYR A 672 25.79 33.93 21.00
CA TYR A 672 24.84 33.26 20.11
C TYR A 672 25.45 33.03 18.73
N ARG A 673 25.98 34.09 18.12
CA ARG A 673 26.48 34.07 16.73
C ARG A 673 27.77 33.28 16.57
N THR A 674 28.69 33.36 17.53
CA THR A 674 30.02 32.75 17.37
C THR A 674 30.10 31.33 17.92
N ARG A 675 29.14 30.91 18.77
CA ARG A 675 29.22 29.60 19.43
C ARG A 675 27.94 28.80 19.32
N TRP A 676 26.83 29.30 19.84
CA TRP A 676 25.61 28.49 19.93
C TRP A 676 25.03 28.18 18.55
N ILE A 677 24.80 29.19 17.71
CA ILE A 677 24.24 29.01 16.36
C ILE A 677 25.15 28.13 15.49
N PRO A 678 26.48 28.38 15.40
CA PRO A 678 27.37 27.46 14.71
C PRO A 678 27.23 26.04 15.23
N PHE A 679 27.35 25.80 16.54
CA PHE A 679 27.22 24.46 17.12
C PHE A 679 25.89 23.76 16.73
N LEU A 680 24.79 24.50 16.67
CA LEU A 680 23.48 24.00 16.28
C LEU A 680 23.37 23.69 14.77
N LEU A 681 24.11 24.40 13.91
CA LEU A 681 24.14 24.19 12.45
C LEU A 681 25.07 23.06 12.00
N HIS A 682 26.09 22.69 12.79
CA HIS A 682 27.13 21.76 12.35
C HIS A 682 26.60 20.32 12.18
N ARG A 683 26.68 19.82 10.95
CA ARG A 683 26.12 18.52 10.52
C ARG A 683 26.91 17.29 10.98
N LYS A 684 28.20 17.44 11.28
CA LYS A 684 29.08 16.41 11.85
C LYS A 684 29.59 16.84 13.23
N PRO A 685 29.95 15.91 14.14
CA PRO A 685 30.67 16.27 15.37
C PRO A 685 31.90 17.10 15.00
N LEU A 686 32.15 18.18 15.73
CA LEU A 686 33.36 18.98 15.54
C LEU A 686 34.56 18.10 15.88
N GLU A 687 35.36 17.73 14.87
CA GLU A 687 36.70 17.18 15.09
C GLU A 687 37.54 18.31 15.69
N ILE A 688 37.99 18.11 16.92
CA ILE A 688 38.89 19.06 17.58
C ILE A 688 40.26 18.83 16.95
N GLU A 689 40.69 19.73 16.06
CA GLU A 689 42.11 19.84 15.74
C GLU A 689 42.87 20.14 17.05
N PRO A 690 43.91 19.35 17.40
CA PRO A 690 44.69 19.62 18.59
C PRO A 690 45.31 21.01 18.46
N ALA A 691 45.01 21.87 19.44
CA ALA A 691 45.42 23.26 19.49
C ALA A 691 46.86 23.44 18.98
N ALA A 692 46.99 24.19 17.89
CA ALA A 692 48.29 24.63 17.40
C ALA A 692 49.04 25.24 18.58
N ARG A 693 50.19 24.62 18.92
CA ARG A 693 51.17 25.19 19.83
C ARG A 693 51.50 26.58 19.30
N LEU A 694 51.00 27.62 19.96
CA LEU A 694 51.61 28.94 19.92
C LEU A 694 53.07 28.75 20.33
N LYS A 695 53.96 28.75 19.33
CA LYS A 695 55.39 28.93 19.57
C LYS A 695 55.55 30.35 20.13
N LYS A 696 56.37 30.42 21.18
CA LYS A 696 56.69 31.57 22.02
C LYS A 696 56.88 32.87 21.26
#